data_AF-A0AAN7XTG6-F1
#
_entry.id   AF-A0AAN7XTG6-F1
#
_cell.length_a   1.000
_cell.length_b   1.000
_cell.length_c   1.000
_cell.angle_alpha   90.00
_cell.angle_beta   90.00
_cell.angle_gamma   90.00
#
_symmetry.space_group_name_H-M   'P 1'
#
loop_
_entity.id
_entity.type
_entity.pdbx_description
1 polymer ?
#
loop_
_entity_poly.entity_id
_entity_poly.type
_entity_poly.pdbx_seq_one_letter_code
_entity_poly.pdbx_strand_id
1 'polypeptide(L)'
;MLAHPSPSASIAITSDASDYAVGAVYEQWVGGAWQPLAFFSPCPQGTFKSFQGAGLCQQCPLNSRSTIEAATLCGCRNGYYRGDMDKPEDVCTNIGGSGVAPTADIGHREDLSYNVLCRRCHSNERRACQPCDDNVAFIPGKQGLKETRVEISKLRAHTSYTFEIQAVNGVSNKSPYPAQQLSINITTNQAAPSVVPIMHQVSSTSRSFSLSWPPPEHPNGIILDYEIQYFDKSLSSVLNSSVVQTKIPNVVLEGLRPGTGYVVQVRARTVAGYGAYSKEMLFQTLTDDEYKSELGQQLSLIAGSLVGGVCIVSLVAIGIICTRRRQLKESVYGDKLQQYNAGGEVTLRPDMFSGTTPTVTFPTLSEGHSSPGVKIYIDPFTYEDPNEAVREFAKEIDPSCVKIEEVIGSGEFGEVYKGRLKPVGKKEIPVAIKTLKVGYSERQRRDFLSEASIMGQFDQPNIIRLEGVVTKSRPTMIITEFMENGALDSFLRQNDGQFPVIQLVGMLRGIASGMRYLAEMSYVHRDLAARNILVNSNLVCKVSDFGLSRYLEEDTSDPTYTSSLGGKIPVRWTAPEAIAYRKFTSASDVWSYGIVTWEVMAYGERPYWDMSNQDVINAIEQDFRLPAPMDCPVVLHQLMLDCWQKDRNSRPKFPDIVSMLDKMIRNPASLKAGTNNIPPAPSHHPLLDRGAPDLSRVSSVEDWLAALKMTQYRDSFLGSGFTSLPLVTDITAEDLQRIGVSLAGHQKKILTSVQSMRHNIDDQSPTESV
;
A
#
# COMPACT_ATOMS: atom_id res chain seq x y z
N MET A 1 -12.33 54.64 -64.98
CA MET A 1 -11.63 53.50 -64.33
C MET A 1 -10.32 54.03 -63.76
N LEU A 2 -9.86 53.50 -62.63
CA LEU A 2 -8.57 53.86 -62.04
C LEU A 2 -7.44 53.15 -62.80
N ALA A 3 -6.35 53.86 -63.06
CA ALA A 3 -5.07 53.31 -63.47
C ALA A 3 -3.97 54.10 -62.75
N HIS A 4 -3.74 53.77 -61.48
CA HIS A 4 -2.55 54.27 -60.79
C HIS A 4 -1.30 53.66 -61.46
N PRO A 5 -0.23 54.43 -61.69
CA PRO A 5 1.05 53.85 -62.07
C PRO A 5 1.53 52.95 -60.92
N SER A 6 1.94 51.72 -61.26
CA SER A 6 2.58 50.83 -60.30
C SER A 6 3.93 51.43 -59.86
N PRO A 7 4.23 51.50 -58.55
CA PRO A 7 5.53 51.98 -58.09
C PRO A 7 6.61 50.96 -58.44
N SER A 8 7.45 51.29 -59.43
CA SER A 8 8.62 50.50 -59.78
C SER A 8 9.80 50.83 -58.87
N ALA A 9 10.19 49.86 -58.04
CA ALA A 9 11.49 49.89 -57.36
C ALA A 9 12.59 49.37 -58.30
N SER A 10 13.77 49.96 -58.24
CA SER A 10 14.99 49.43 -58.88
C SER A 10 16.08 49.29 -57.83
N ILE A 11 16.70 48.11 -57.77
CA ILE A 11 17.72 47.76 -56.78
C ILE A 11 19.07 47.77 -57.48
N ALA A 12 19.94 48.71 -57.11
CA ALA A 12 21.34 48.71 -57.52
C ALA A 12 22.16 48.02 -56.43
N ILE A 13 22.59 46.78 -56.68
CA ILE A 13 23.57 46.09 -55.81
C ILE A 13 24.96 46.43 -56.34
N THR A 14 25.68 47.28 -55.62
CA THR A 14 27.13 47.49 -55.84
C THR A 14 27.90 46.58 -54.90
N SER A 15 28.62 45.61 -55.44
CA SER A 15 29.62 44.87 -54.68
C SER A 15 30.95 45.61 -54.74
N ASP A 16 31.35 46.23 -53.64
CA ASP A 16 32.75 46.62 -53.41
C ASP A 16 33.31 45.82 -52.23
N ALA A 17 34.61 45.56 -52.24
CA ALA A 17 35.21 44.40 -51.56
C ALA A 17 35.86 44.72 -50.21
N SER A 18 35.21 45.53 -49.38
CA SER A 18 35.63 45.81 -48.00
C SER A 18 34.44 46.20 -47.09
N ASP A 19 34.50 45.73 -45.84
CA ASP A 19 33.58 45.96 -44.72
C ASP A 19 32.15 45.36 -44.80
N TYR A 20 31.84 44.51 -43.82
CA TYR A 20 30.52 43.88 -43.64
C TYR A 20 29.53 44.86 -42.96
N ALA A 21 28.96 45.79 -43.74
CA ALA A 21 27.91 46.69 -43.28
C ALA A 21 26.73 46.79 -44.28
N VAL A 22 25.67 46.00 -44.05
CA VAL A 22 24.45 46.04 -44.89
C VAL A 22 23.55 47.22 -44.47
N GLY A 23 23.94 48.43 -44.87
CA GLY A 23 23.17 49.65 -44.63
C GLY A 23 22.10 49.89 -45.69
N ALA A 24 20.85 49.50 -45.41
CA ALA A 24 19.71 49.83 -46.28
C ALA A 24 19.25 51.29 -46.06
N VAL A 25 19.56 52.18 -47.00
CA VAL A 25 19.07 53.57 -47.00
C VAL A 25 17.67 53.59 -47.62
N TYR A 26 16.67 53.95 -46.81
CA TYR A 26 15.30 54.17 -47.25
C TYR A 26 15.02 55.66 -47.45
N GLU A 27 14.88 56.10 -48.69
CA GLU A 27 14.39 57.44 -49.03
C GLU A 27 12.91 57.39 -49.44
N GLN A 28 12.13 58.40 -49.05
CA GLN A 28 10.75 58.56 -49.49
C GLN A 28 10.59 59.85 -50.29
N TRP A 29 9.95 59.77 -51.46
CA TRP A 29 9.76 60.92 -52.34
C TRP A 29 8.55 61.75 -51.87
N VAL A 30 8.80 62.93 -51.33
CA VAL A 30 7.76 63.80 -50.76
C VAL A 30 7.96 65.24 -51.26
N GLY A 31 6.93 65.81 -51.89
CA GLY A 31 6.92 67.23 -52.26
C GLY A 31 7.96 67.67 -53.30
N GLY A 32 8.52 66.74 -54.09
CA GLY A 32 9.52 67.06 -55.12
C GLY A 32 10.98 66.88 -54.70
N ALA A 33 11.24 66.41 -53.48
CA ALA A 33 12.58 66.08 -52.99
C ALA A 33 12.60 64.71 -52.30
N TRP A 34 13.80 64.14 -52.18
CA TRP A 34 14.09 63.02 -51.30
C TRP A 34 14.39 63.55 -49.90
N GLN A 35 13.88 62.85 -48.86
CA GLN A 35 14.14 63.18 -47.45
C GLN A 35 14.61 61.93 -46.69
N PRO A 36 15.63 62.03 -45.81
CA PRO A 36 16.03 60.94 -44.94
C PRO A 36 14.99 60.66 -43.85
N LEU A 37 14.76 59.38 -43.55
CA LEU A 37 14.03 58.98 -42.35
C LEU A 37 14.85 59.28 -41.07
N ALA A 38 14.16 59.63 -39.99
CA ALA A 38 14.79 60.07 -38.75
C ALA A 38 15.60 58.96 -38.06
N PHE A 39 16.78 59.30 -37.53
CA PHE A 39 17.62 58.40 -36.75
C PHE A 39 16.95 58.00 -35.42
N PHE A 40 16.72 56.70 -35.24
CA PHE A 40 16.32 56.14 -33.94
C PHE A 40 17.56 55.83 -33.11
N SER A 41 17.87 56.70 -32.13
CA SER A 41 18.93 56.45 -31.16
C SER A 41 18.51 55.43 -30.09
N PRO A 42 19.33 54.42 -29.74
CA PRO A 42 19.06 53.53 -28.62
C PRO A 42 19.11 54.29 -27.28
N CYS A 43 18.43 53.77 -26.26
CA CYS A 43 18.51 54.35 -24.92
C CYS A 43 19.90 54.08 -24.30
N PRO A 44 20.59 55.09 -23.74
CA PRO A 44 21.90 54.90 -23.11
C PRO A 44 21.81 54.12 -21.80
N GLN A 45 22.94 53.57 -21.36
CA GLN A 45 23.05 52.83 -20.08
C GLN A 45 22.51 53.66 -18.90
N GLY A 46 21.93 52.99 -17.90
CA GLY A 46 21.22 53.64 -16.79
C GLY A 46 19.82 54.17 -17.13
N THR A 47 19.41 54.15 -18.40
CA THR A 47 18.04 54.46 -18.84
C THR A 47 17.36 53.25 -19.47
N PHE A 48 16.02 53.29 -19.58
CA PHE A 48 15.21 52.26 -20.23
C PHE A 48 14.00 52.86 -20.94
N LYS A 49 13.28 52.02 -21.70
CA LYS A 49 12.02 52.40 -22.35
C LYS A 49 11.16 51.16 -22.63
N SER A 50 10.05 51.05 -21.91
CA SER A 50 9.15 49.87 -21.91
C SER A 50 8.49 49.54 -23.25
N PHE A 51 8.39 50.51 -24.18
CA PHE A 51 7.75 50.33 -25.49
C PHE A 51 8.56 50.93 -26.64
N GLN A 52 8.66 50.21 -27.76
CA GLN A 52 9.28 50.72 -28.99
C GLN A 52 8.39 51.81 -29.62
N GLY A 53 9.00 52.86 -30.19
CA GLY A 53 8.29 54.02 -30.75
C GLY A 53 9.02 55.35 -30.52
N ALA A 54 8.32 56.48 -30.69
CA ALA A 54 8.91 57.83 -30.69
C ALA A 54 9.11 58.49 -29.29
N GLY A 55 8.95 57.76 -28.18
CA GLY A 55 9.10 58.31 -26.82
C GLY A 55 10.56 58.55 -26.37
N LEU A 56 10.75 59.38 -25.34
CA LEU A 56 12.05 59.54 -24.66
C LEU A 56 12.38 58.34 -23.76
N CYS A 57 13.66 58.18 -23.42
CA CYS A 57 14.14 57.18 -22.48
C CYS A 57 13.98 57.68 -21.03
N GLN A 58 13.57 56.79 -20.13
CA GLN A 58 13.34 57.08 -18.71
C GLN A 58 14.53 56.63 -17.86
N GLN A 59 14.80 57.34 -16.76
CA GLN A 59 15.81 56.92 -15.76
C GLN A 59 15.36 55.63 -15.06
N CYS A 60 16.31 54.75 -14.72
CA CYS A 60 15.99 53.52 -13.99
C CYS A 60 15.33 53.81 -12.63
N PRO A 61 14.18 53.19 -12.30
CA PRO A 61 13.51 53.35 -11.01
C PRO A 61 14.36 52.94 -9.80
N LEU A 62 13.97 53.39 -8.61
CA LEU A 62 14.73 53.15 -7.39
C LEU A 62 14.98 51.64 -7.17
N ASN A 63 16.20 51.34 -6.70
CA ASN A 63 16.73 49.99 -6.50
C ASN A 63 16.82 49.11 -7.77
N SER A 64 16.79 49.71 -8.97
CA SER A 64 17.11 49.03 -10.25
C SER A 64 18.39 49.55 -10.90
N ARG A 65 18.78 48.97 -12.06
CA ARG A 65 19.83 49.44 -12.98
C ARG A 65 19.65 48.86 -14.39
N SER A 66 20.20 49.54 -15.39
CA SER A 66 20.50 48.96 -16.71
C SER A 66 21.98 49.14 -17.01
N THR A 67 22.62 48.10 -17.51
CA THR A 67 24.04 48.08 -17.95
C THR A 67 24.20 47.87 -19.45
N ILE A 68 23.09 47.92 -20.20
CA ILE A 68 23.07 47.75 -21.66
C ILE A 68 22.33 48.92 -22.31
N GLU A 69 22.65 49.20 -23.56
CA GLU A 69 21.90 50.15 -24.38
C GLU A 69 20.61 49.52 -24.92
N ALA A 70 19.67 50.37 -25.38
CA ALA A 70 18.34 49.98 -25.86
C ALA A 70 17.48 49.15 -24.86
N ALA A 71 17.81 49.21 -23.56
CA ALA A 71 17.13 48.43 -22.53
C ALA A 71 15.62 48.72 -22.47
N THR A 72 14.80 47.66 -22.53
CA THR A 72 13.35 47.75 -22.35
C THR A 72 12.91 47.70 -20.89
N LEU A 73 13.83 47.32 -19.98
CA LEU A 73 13.59 47.14 -18.55
C LEU A 73 14.88 47.40 -17.76
N CYS A 74 14.78 48.03 -16.58
CA CYS A 74 15.88 48.05 -15.61
C CYS A 74 15.75 46.86 -14.65
N GLY A 75 16.80 46.03 -14.56
CA GLY A 75 16.85 44.91 -13.62
C GLY A 75 17.04 45.38 -12.18
N CYS A 76 16.38 44.72 -11.22
CA CYS A 76 16.53 45.05 -9.82
C CYS A 76 17.96 44.76 -9.29
N ARG A 77 18.35 45.50 -8.25
CA ARG A 77 19.61 45.28 -7.51
C ARG A 77 19.43 44.14 -6.51
N ASN A 78 20.52 43.43 -6.18
CA ASN A 78 20.51 42.30 -5.24
C ASN A 78 19.80 42.68 -3.93
N GLY A 79 18.88 41.82 -3.46
CA GLY A 79 18.06 42.06 -2.27
C GLY A 79 16.79 42.91 -2.51
N TYR A 80 16.57 43.38 -3.74
CA TYR A 80 15.37 44.09 -4.17
C TYR A 80 14.74 43.38 -5.37
N TYR A 81 13.42 43.42 -5.44
CA TYR A 81 12.64 42.63 -6.37
C TYR A 81 11.46 43.42 -6.91
N ARG A 82 10.90 42.95 -8.02
CA ARG A 82 9.56 43.29 -8.48
C ARG A 82 8.71 42.03 -8.43
N GLY A 83 7.45 42.20 -8.02
CA GLY A 83 6.43 41.17 -8.12
C GLY A 83 5.92 41.04 -9.55
N ASP A 84 5.23 39.94 -9.84
CA ASP A 84 4.81 39.58 -11.20
C ASP A 84 3.69 40.48 -11.76
N MET A 85 3.18 41.42 -10.94
CA MET A 85 2.19 42.45 -11.29
C MET A 85 2.79 43.87 -11.34
N ASP A 86 4.06 44.05 -10.97
CA ASP A 86 4.72 45.35 -10.94
C ASP A 86 5.16 45.77 -12.36
N LYS A 87 5.08 47.06 -12.67
CA LYS A 87 5.37 47.61 -14.01
C LYS A 87 6.87 47.85 -14.23
N PRO A 88 7.32 48.00 -15.50
CA PRO A 88 8.67 48.43 -15.83
C PRO A 88 9.11 49.74 -15.14
N GLU A 89 8.17 50.61 -14.82
CA GLU A 89 8.35 51.91 -14.17
C GLU A 89 8.37 51.88 -12.63
N ASP A 90 7.90 50.80 -11.99
CA ASP A 90 7.71 50.75 -10.53
C ASP A 90 9.03 50.53 -9.76
N VAL A 91 9.14 50.94 -8.50
CA VAL A 91 10.38 50.77 -7.72
C VAL A 91 10.62 49.30 -7.34
N CYS A 92 11.88 48.84 -7.36
CA CYS A 92 12.18 47.51 -6.81
C CYS A 92 12.15 47.58 -5.28
N THR A 93 11.37 46.70 -4.65
CA THR A 93 11.15 46.66 -3.20
C THR A 93 11.88 45.50 -2.54
N ASN A 94 12.36 45.70 -1.30
CA ASN A 94 12.86 44.60 -0.48
C ASN A 94 11.67 43.81 0.08
N ILE A 95 11.89 42.55 0.47
CA ILE A 95 10.87 41.63 1.00
C ILE A 95 10.27 42.12 2.34
N GLY A 96 10.99 42.99 3.05
CA GLY A 96 10.62 43.49 4.38
C GLY A 96 11.45 42.81 5.46
N GLY A 97 11.90 43.57 6.47
CA GLY A 97 13.04 43.17 7.29
C GLY A 97 13.01 43.57 8.76
N SER A 98 11.85 43.52 9.44
CA SER A 98 11.75 43.38 10.91
C SER A 98 10.31 43.33 11.43
N GLY A 99 10.06 42.44 12.40
CA GLY A 99 9.15 42.71 13.51
C GLY A 99 7.68 42.28 13.36
N VAL A 100 7.17 41.61 14.41
CA VAL A 100 5.75 41.28 14.58
C VAL A 100 5.01 42.52 15.10
N ALA A 101 4.76 43.50 14.23
CA ALA A 101 3.96 44.68 14.53
C ALA A 101 3.32 45.28 13.25
N PRO A 102 2.04 45.72 13.27
CA PRO A 102 1.33 46.26 12.09
C PRO A 102 1.75 47.70 11.72
N THR A 103 2.99 48.09 12.05
CA THR A 103 3.54 49.44 11.88
C THR A 103 5.01 49.45 11.46
N ALA A 104 5.62 48.27 11.24
CA ALA A 104 6.96 48.18 10.68
C ALA A 104 6.91 48.43 9.16
N ASP A 105 7.59 49.48 8.72
CA ASP A 105 7.75 49.98 7.34
C ASP A 105 7.40 48.97 6.23
N ILE A 106 6.24 49.17 5.58
CA ILE A 106 5.66 48.26 4.58
C ILE A 106 6.41 48.32 3.23
N GLY A 107 7.55 49.00 3.14
CA GLY A 107 8.37 49.08 1.92
C GLY A 107 7.65 49.73 0.74
N HIS A 108 6.67 50.60 1.03
CA HIS A 108 5.72 51.19 0.08
C HIS A 108 4.86 50.18 -0.72
N ARG A 109 4.61 48.97 -0.17
CA ARG A 109 3.73 47.96 -0.77
C ARG A 109 2.31 48.00 -0.18
N GLU A 110 1.29 48.06 -1.03
CA GLU A 110 -0.14 47.96 -0.63
C GLU A 110 -0.72 46.54 -0.84
N ASP A 111 0.04 45.61 -1.43
CA ASP A 111 -0.39 44.26 -1.78
C ASP A 111 -0.18 43.22 -0.65
N LEU A 112 -0.24 43.67 0.61
CA LEU A 112 -0.09 42.82 1.79
C LEU A 112 -1.33 41.93 2.00
N SER A 113 -1.10 40.65 2.30
CA SER A 113 -2.13 39.68 2.69
C SER A 113 -1.58 38.61 3.64
N TYR A 114 -2.47 37.84 4.26
CA TYR A 114 -2.12 36.82 5.26
C TYR A 114 -2.56 35.42 4.83
N ASN A 115 -1.71 34.43 5.12
CA ASN A 115 -1.99 33.00 4.97
C ASN A 115 -1.98 32.32 6.34
N VAL A 116 -2.82 31.31 6.53
CA VAL A 116 -2.94 30.55 7.78
C VAL A 116 -2.79 29.07 7.48
N LEU A 117 -1.65 28.50 7.85
CA LEU A 117 -1.41 27.06 7.79
C LEU A 117 -1.92 26.42 9.09
N CYS A 118 -2.66 25.32 8.99
CA CYS A 118 -3.25 24.63 10.13
C CYS A 118 -2.63 23.23 10.30
N ARG A 119 -2.14 22.96 11.50
CA ARG A 119 -1.61 21.66 11.90
C ARG A 119 -2.37 21.11 13.11
N ARG A 120 -2.66 19.81 13.12
CA ARG A 120 -3.23 19.08 14.25
C ARG A 120 -2.11 18.32 14.96
N CYS A 121 -1.81 18.72 16.19
CA CYS A 121 -0.79 18.10 17.04
C CYS A 121 -1.47 17.18 18.06
N HIS A 122 -0.89 16.01 18.32
CA HIS A 122 -1.33 15.18 19.44
C HIS A 122 -0.57 15.58 20.71
N SER A 123 -1.26 15.62 21.86
CA SER A 123 -0.67 16.06 23.13
C SER A 123 0.29 15.05 23.75
N ASN A 124 0.19 13.78 23.35
CA ASN A 124 1.11 12.70 23.70
C ASN A 124 1.80 12.15 22.44
N GLU A 125 3.02 11.63 22.65
CA GLU A 125 3.95 11.06 21.66
C GLU A 125 4.70 12.04 20.73
N ARG A 126 5.95 11.66 20.39
CA ARG A 126 6.91 12.43 19.59
C ARG A 126 6.64 12.39 18.08
N ARG A 127 5.38 12.46 17.66
CA ARG A 127 5.00 12.47 16.23
C ARG A 127 4.97 13.90 15.70
N ALA A 128 5.40 14.11 14.45
CA ALA A 128 5.23 15.39 13.78
C ALA A 128 3.73 15.73 13.66
N CYS A 129 3.38 17.01 13.84
CA CYS A 129 1.99 17.45 13.71
C CYS A 129 1.51 17.26 12.27
N GLN A 130 0.32 16.68 12.12
CA GLN A 130 -0.29 16.44 10.80
C GLN A 130 -0.93 17.74 10.28
N PRO A 131 -1.19 17.89 8.97
CA PRO A 131 -2.14 18.88 8.47
C PRO A 131 -3.50 18.73 9.16
N CYS A 132 -4.25 19.82 9.28
CA CYS A 132 -5.63 19.76 9.76
C CYS A 132 -6.54 19.00 8.79
N ASP A 133 -7.56 18.34 9.32
CA ASP A 133 -8.55 17.60 8.55
C ASP A 133 -9.35 18.55 7.65
N ASP A 134 -9.67 18.16 6.40
CA ASP A 134 -10.33 19.04 5.40
C ASP A 134 -11.70 19.60 5.83
N ASN A 135 -12.30 19.00 6.85
CA ASN A 135 -13.54 19.46 7.47
C ASN A 135 -13.37 20.77 8.29
N VAL A 136 -12.15 21.18 8.65
CA VAL A 136 -11.90 22.42 9.40
C VAL A 136 -12.17 23.63 8.50
N ALA A 137 -13.18 24.41 8.83
CA ALA A 137 -13.66 25.51 8.00
C ALA A 137 -13.06 26.85 8.45
N PHE A 138 -12.55 27.62 7.49
CA PHE A 138 -11.97 28.95 7.66
C PHE A 138 -12.84 29.98 6.93
N ILE A 139 -13.24 31.05 7.62
CA ILE A 139 -14.08 32.12 7.06
C ILE A 139 -13.33 33.45 7.23
N PRO A 140 -13.11 34.25 6.15
CA PRO A 140 -13.55 34.01 4.77
C PRO A 140 -12.71 32.99 3.99
N GLY A 141 -11.54 32.58 4.50
CA GLY A 141 -10.67 31.60 3.87
C GLY A 141 -9.37 31.37 4.66
N LYS A 142 -8.43 30.59 4.09
CA LYS A 142 -7.14 30.26 4.72
C LYS A 142 -5.90 30.90 4.06
N GLN A 143 -6.07 31.58 2.94
CA GLN A 143 -5.00 32.21 2.15
C GLN A 143 -5.49 33.53 1.54
N GLY A 144 -4.57 34.46 1.26
CA GLY A 144 -4.89 35.74 0.63
C GLY A 144 -5.78 36.67 1.46
N LEU A 145 -5.80 36.50 2.78
CA LEU A 145 -6.63 37.29 3.70
C LEU A 145 -6.16 38.75 3.72
N LYS A 146 -7.07 39.68 3.44
CA LYS A 146 -6.78 41.13 3.53
C LYS A 146 -7.05 41.71 4.93
N GLU A 147 -7.92 41.06 5.69
CA GLU A 147 -8.22 41.41 7.07
C GLU A 147 -7.32 40.64 8.04
N THR A 148 -6.98 41.25 9.18
CA THR A 148 -6.20 40.63 10.27
C THR A 148 -7.07 39.71 11.15
N ARG A 149 -8.13 39.11 10.59
CA ARG A 149 -9.09 38.24 11.29
C ARG A 149 -9.52 37.09 10.39
N VAL A 150 -9.62 35.91 10.98
CA VAL A 150 -10.23 34.71 10.39
C VAL A 150 -11.06 34.03 11.48
N GLU A 151 -12.20 33.45 11.11
CA GLU A 151 -12.97 32.57 11.98
C GLU A 151 -12.72 31.11 11.60
N ILE A 152 -12.49 30.26 12.60
CA ILE A 152 -12.07 28.86 12.42
C ILE A 152 -13.05 27.96 13.18
N SER A 153 -13.67 27.02 12.48
CA SER A 153 -14.75 26.17 13.02
C SER A 153 -14.60 24.71 12.60
N LYS A 154 -15.46 23.83 13.13
CA LYS A 154 -15.44 22.36 12.92
C LYS A 154 -14.15 21.66 13.39
N LEU A 155 -13.44 22.26 14.35
CA LEU A 155 -12.30 21.63 15.04
C LEU A 155 -12.78 20.43 15.87
N ARG A 156 -11.98 19.36 15.93
CA ARG A 156 -12.24 18.18 16.80
C ARG A 156 -12.18 18.59 18.27
N ALA A 157 -12.96 17.94 19.14
CA ALA A 157 -12.89 18.11 20.59
C ALA A 157 -11.59 17.52 21.19
N HIS A 158 -11.18 18.01 22.37
CA HIS A 158 -9.98 17.61 23.11
C HIS A 158 -8.70 17.46 22.27
N THR A 159 -8.51 18.33 21.29
CA THR A 159 -7.48 18.22 20.26
C THR A 159 -6.62 19.48 20.24
N SER A 160 -5.30 19.32 20.15
CA SER A 160 -4.39 20.47 20.02
C SER A 160 -4.17 20.82 18.55
N TYR A 161 -4.29 22.10 18.25
CA TYR A 161 -4.08 22.69 16.95
C TYR A 161 -2.99 23.76 17.01
N THR A 162 -2.21 23.87 15.96
CA THR A 162 -1.18 24.89 15.76
C THR A 162 -1.50 25.61 14.46
N PHE A 163 -1.72 26.91 14.55
CA PHE A 163 -1.97 27.79 13.41
C PHE A 163 -0.72 28.62 13.17
N GLU A 164 -0.16 28.54 11.96
CA GLU A 164 1.04 29.27 11.55
C GLU A 164 0.62 30.37 10.59
N ILE A 165 0.70 31.63 11.03
CA ILE A 165 0.27 32.80 10.28
C ILE A 165 1.49 33.39 9.56
N GLN A 166 1.40 33.49 8.23
CA GLN A 166 2.38 34.12 7.35
C GLN A 166 1.83 35.43 6.81
N ALA A 167 2.63 36.49 6.80
CA ALA A 167 2.34 37.72 6.07
C ALA A 167 3.09 37.69 4.73
N VAL A 168 2.42 38.01 3.63
CA VAL A 168 2.97 37.92 2.26
C VAL A 168 2.54 39.10 1.38
N ASN A 169 3.42 39.48 0.46
CA ASN A 169 3.23 40.47 -0.61
C ASN A 169 3.76 39.91 -1.94
N GLY A 170 3.60 40.65 -3.05
CA GLY A 170 3.98 40.22 -4.40
C GLY A 170 5.48 39.96 -4.63
N VAL A 171 6.36 40.34 -3.71
CA VAL A 171 7.81 40.00 -3.75
C VAL A 171 8.20 38.90 -2.77
N SER A 172 7.29 38.43 -1.91
CA SER A 172 7.60 37.40 -0.90
C SER A 172 7.98 36.06 -1.52
N ASN A 173 7.46 35.74 -2.70
CA ASN A 173 7.82 34.54 -3.48
C ASN A 173 9.23 34.60 -4.11
N LYS A 174 9.91 35.76 -4.07
CA LYS A 174 11.29 35.94 -4.55
C LYS A 174 12.33 35.78 -3.43
N SER A 175 11.89 35.49 -2.20
CA SER A 175 12.76 35.29 -1.04
C SER A 175 13.59 34.00 -1.14
N PRO A 176 14.92 34.05 -0.94
CA PRO A 176 15.74 32.85 -0.77
C PRO A 176 15.66 32.27 0.66
N TYR A 177 14.99 32.97 1.59
CA TYR A 177 14.78 32.55 2.97
C TYR A 177 13.35 32.08 3.21
N PRO A 178 13.11 31.07 4.08
CA PRO A 178 11.76 30.64 4.45
C PRO A 178 10.89 31.80 4.94
N ALA A 179 9.60 31.77 4.60
CA ALA A 179 8.63 32.78 5.04
C ALA A 179 8.57 32.86 6.58
N GLN A 180 8.72 34.07 7.13
CA GLN A 180 8.58 34.28 8.56
C GLN A 180 7.11 34.07 8.97
N GLN A 181 6.90 33.34 10.06
CA GLN A 181 5.57 32.94 10.50
C GLN A 181 5.43 32.94 12.02
N LEU A 182 4.25 33.34 12.49
CA LEU A 182 3.85 33.34 13.90
C LEU A 182 3.00 32.09 14.19
N SER A 183 3.41 31.26 15.15
CA SER A 183 2.64 30.09 15.58
C SER A 183 1.74 30.41 16.78
N ILE A 184 0.48 29.97 16.70
CA ILE A 184 -0.52 30.07 17.77
C ILE A 184 -1.03 28.67 18.08
N ASN A 185 -0.87 28.23 19.33
CA ASN A 185 -1.34 26.92 19.81
C ASN A 185 -2.70 27.07 20.51
N ILE A 186 -3.67 26.26 20.10
CA ILE A 186 -5.03 26.23 20.66
C ILE A 186 -5.41 24.77 20.92
N THR A 187 -5.72 24.42 22.17
CA THR A 187 -6.31 23.12 22.50
C THR A 187 -7.81 23.27 22.70
N THR A 188 -8.61 22.45 22.02
CA THR A 188 -10.07 22.50 22.12
C THR A 188 -10.58 21.83 23.41
N ASN A 189 -11.75 22.29 23.87
CA ASN A 189 -12.43 21.74 25.04
C ASN A 189 -12.82 20.27 24.84
N GLN A 190 -12.98 19.53 25.94
CA GLN A 190 -13.61 18.20 25.90
C GLN A 190 -15.10 18.33 25.55
N ALA A 191 -15.66 17.30 24.91
CA ALA A 191 -17.08 17.17 24.61
C ALA A 191 -17.58 15.76 25.00
N ALA A 192 -18.88 15.53 24.91
CA ALA A 192 -19.46 14.21 25.15
C ALA A 192 -18.93 13.18 24.13
N PRO A 193 -18.67 11.92 24.54
CA PRO A 193 -18.23 10.86 23.61
C PRO A 193 -19.24 10.56 22.49
N SER A 194 -18.74 9.94 21.41
CA SER A 194 -19.61 9.21 20.48
C SER A 194 -20.29 8.01 21.16
N VAL A 195 -21.20 7.37 20.42
CA VAL A 195 -21.73 6.05 20.82
C VAL A 195 -20.60 5.01 20.92
N VAL A 196 -20.82 4.01 21.77
CA VAL A 196 -20.07 2.74 21.73
C VAL A 196 -20.62 1.90 20.56
N PRO A 197 -19.75 1.34 19.69
CA PRO A 197 -20.22 0.73 18.44
C PRO A 197 -20.86 -0.66 18.63
N ILE A 198 -20.37 -1.48 19.56
CA ILE A 198 -20.81 -2.86 19.76
C ILE A 198 -20.51 -3.34 21.20
N MET A 199 -21.26 -4.34 21.69
CA MET A 199 -20.99 -5.09 22.92
C MET A 199 -20.92 -6.59 22.61
N HIS A 200 -20.07 -7.32 23.33
CA HIS A 200 -19.88 -8.77 23.21
C HIS A 200 -20.16 -9.47 24.54
N GLN A 201 -20.86 -10.62 24.48
CA GLN A 201 -21.10 -11.48 25.65
C GLN A 201 -19.90 -12.40 25.87
N VAL A 202 -19.15 -12.18 26.95
CA VAL A 202 -17.89 -12.88 27.27
C VAL A 202 -18.15 -14.20 28.01
N SER A 203 -19.16 -14.23 28.87
CA SER A 203 -19.59 -15.40 29.62
C SER A 203 -21.07 -15.28 29.99
N SER A 204 -21.72 -16.41 30.29
CA SER A 204 -23.12 -16.48 30.71
C SER A 204 -23.32 -17.54 31.78
N THR A 205 -24.29 -17.34 32.66
CA THR A 205 -24.81 -18.34 33.61
C THR A 205 -26.34 -18.34 33.49
N SER A 206 -27.04 -19.11 34.32
CA SER A 206 -28.49 -19.00 34.40
C SER A 206 -29.01 -17.74 35.10
N ARG A 207 -28.14 -16.92 35.74
CA ARG A 207 -28.57 -15.71 36.48
C ARG A 207 -27.69 -14.47 36.28
N SER A 208 -26.73 -14.54 35.37
CA SER A 208 -25.82 -13.45 35.04
C SER A 208 -25.23 -13.60 33.64
N PHE A 209 -24.73 -12.51 33.06
CA PHE A 209 -23.78 -12.58 31.95
C PHE A 209 -22.76 -11.44 32.02
N SER A 210 -21.56 -11.66 31.49
CA SER A 210 -20.53 -10.64 31.36
C SER A 210 -20.55 -10.03 29.95
N LEU A 211 -20.56 -8.70 29.86
CA LEU A 211 -20.39 -7.96 28.61
C LEU A 211 -19.04 -7.24 28.58
N SER A 212 -18.50 -7.04 27.37
CA SER A 212 -17.34 -6.16 27.10
C SER A 212 -17.51 -5.44 25.76
N TRP A 213 -16.94 -4.24 25.63
CA TRP A 213 -17.02 -3.40 24.43
C TRP A 213 -15.68 -2.71 24.14
N PRO A 214 -15.43 -2.23 22.91
CA PRO A 214 -14.36 -1.27 22.66
C PRO A 214 -14.76 0.13 23.15
N PRO A 215 -13.80 1.05 23.41
CA PRO A 215 -14.10 2.46 23.64
C PRO A 215 -14.83 3.12 22.45
N PRO A 216 -15.50 4.27 22.66
CA PRO A 216 -16.11 5.03 21.57
C PRO A 216 -15.06 5.47 20.53
N GLU A 217 -15.40 5.42 19.24
CA GLU A 217 -14.51 5.84 18.13
C GLU A 217 -14.00 7.28 18.29
N HIS A 218 -14.85 8.16 18.83
CA HIS A 218 -14.51 9.55 19.13
C HIS A 218 -14.73 9.79 20.64
N PRO A 219 -13.71 9.55 21.48
CA PRO A 219 -13.82 9.73 22.93
C PRO A 219 -14.10 11.18 23.34
N ASN A 220 -13.70 12.15 22.50
CA ASN A 220 -13.89 13.60 22.69
C ASN A 220 -13.36 14.18 24.02
N GLY A 221 -12.56 13.41 24.76
CA GLY A 221 -12.10 13.70 26.10
C GLY A 221 -11.53 12.45 26.77
N ILE A 222 -11.29 12.52 28.07
CA ILE A 222 -10.92 11.36 28.88
C ILE A 222 -12.21 10.66 29.34
N ILE A 223 -12.38 9.38 29.00
CA ILE A 223 -13.51 8.58 29.48
C ILE A 223 -13.33 8.33 30.99
N LEU A 224 -14.35 8.69 31.76
CA LEU A 224 -14.38 8.54 33.23
C LEU A 224 -15.04 7.22 33.65
N ASP A 225 -16.14 6.89 32.99
CA ASP A 225 -16.94 5.69 33.20
C ASP A 225 -17.89 5.46 32.02
N TYR A 226 -18.53 4.29 32.05
CA TYR A 226 -19.62 3.85 31.20
C TYR A 226 -20.87 3.59 32.04
N GLU A 227 -22.02 3.88 31.47
CA GLU A 227 -23.33 3.60 32.03
C GLU A 227 -24.09 2.63 31.11
N ILE A 228 -24.56 1.53 31.70
CA ILE A 228 -25.21 0.41 31.04
C ILE A 228 -26.66 0.38 31.50
N GLN A 229 -27.58 0.49 30.55
CA GLN A 229 -29.02 0.41 30.77
C GLN A 229 -29.54 -0.91 30.20
N TYR A 230 -30.32 -1.68 30.97
CA TYR A 230 -30.83 -2.97 30.53
C TYR A 230 -32.25 -3.27 31.03
N PHE A 231 -33.01 -4.03 30.23
CA PHE A 231 -34.36 -4.50 30.57
C PHE A 231 -34.66 -5.86 29.95
N ASP A 232 -35.61 -6.60 30.53
CA ASP A 232 -36.10 -7.85 29.97
C ASP A 232 -36.89 -7.57 28.69
N LYS A 233 -36.56 -8.26 27.59
CA LYS A 233 -37.19 -8.10 26.27
C LYS A 233 -38.71 -8.27 26.33
N SER A 234 -39.22 -9.13 27.23
CA SER A 234 -40.65 -9.40 27.39
C SER A 234 -41.43 -8.25 28.05
N LEU A 235 -40.77 -7.33 28.75
CA LEU A 235 -41.41 -6.19 29.44
C LEU A 235 -41.50 -4.92 28.58
N SER A 236 -40.93 -4.94 27.38
CA SER A 236 -41.13 -3.98 26.27
C SER A 236 -41.14 -2.48 26.62
N SER A 237 -40.47 -2.06 27.70
CA SER A 237 -40.51 -0.68 28.19
C SER A 237 -39.22 -0.27 28.91
N VAL A 238 -38.59 0.79 28.41
CA VAL A 238 -37.41 1.45 29.02
C VAL A 238 -37.72 1.97 30.44
N LEU A 239 -39.00 2.21 30.76
CA LEU A 239 -39.48 2.63 32.08
C LEU A 239 -39.16 1.63 33.21
N ASN A 240 -38.97 0.34 32.89
CA ASN A 240 -38.61 -0.71 33.86
C ASN A 240 -37.15 -1.17 33.67
N SER A 241 -36.27 -0.30 33.18
CA SER A 241 -34.85 -0.61 33.00
C SER A 241 -34.05 -0.47 34.29
N SER A 242 -33.08 -1.37 34.46
CA SER A 242 -32.02 -1.31 35.46
C SER A 242 -30.81 -0.59 34.87
N VAL A 243 -30.04 0.11 35.71
CA VAL A 243 -28.85 0.88 35.31
C VAL A 243 -27.67 0.51 36.19
N VAL A 244 -26.52 0.24 35.57
CA VAL A 244 -25.24 -0.09 36.24
C VAL A 244 -24.13 0.77 35.64
N GLN A 245 -23.16 1.19 36.45
CA GLN A 245 -22.01 1.99 36.01
C GLN A 245 -20.70 1.25 36.26
N THR A 246 -19.71 1.46 35.39
CA THR A 246 -18.39 0.81 35.43
C THR A 246 -17.30 1.77 34.92
N LYS A 247 -16.08 1.69 35.48
CA LYS A 247 -14.94 2.52 35.06
C LYS A 247 -14.10 1.90 33.94
N ILE A 248 -14.40 0.65 33.59
CA ILE A 248 -13.68 -0.17 32.60
C ILE A 248 -14.68 -0.67 31.56
N PRO A 249 -14.27 -0.99 30.32
CA PRO A 249 -15.19 -1.26 29.22
C PRO A 249 -15.74 -2.71 29.25
N ASN A 250 -16.12 -3.16 30.44
CA ASN A 250 -16.80 -4.41 30.71
C ASN A 250 -17.69 -4.29 31.97
N VAL A 251 -18.66 -5.20 32.09
CA VAL A 251 -19.56 -5.32 33.24
C VAL A 251 -20.03 -6.77 33.38
N VAL A 252 -20.39 -7.17 34.60
CA VAL A 252 -21.21 -8.37 34.85
C VAL A 252 -22.59 -7.90 35.28
N LEU A 253 -23.63 -8.33 34.57
CA LEU A 253 -25.02 -8.09 34.98
C LEU A 253 -25.52 -9.32 35.74
N GLU A 254 -25.95 -9.13 36.98
CA GLU A 254 -26.36 -10.19 37.91
C GLU A 254 -27.85 -10.09 38.29
N GLY A 255 -28.36 -11.13 38.96
CA GLY A 255 -29.77 -11.18 39.41
C GLY A 255 -30.79 -11.43 38.29
N LEU A 256 -30.33 -11.90 37.13
CA LEU A 256 -31.14 -12.12 35.94
C LEU A 256 -32.00 -13.39 36.05
N ARG A 257 -33.06 -13.47 35.26
CA ARG A 257 -33.91 -14.67 35.10
C ARG A 257 -33.24 -15.67 34.16
N PRO A 258 -33.26 -17.00 34.44
CA PRO A 258 -32.80 -18.03 33.51
C PRO A 258 -33.48 -18.00 32.14
N GLY A 259 -32.76 -18.44 31.11
CA GLY A 259 -33.22 -18.54 29.71
C GLY A 259 -33.68 -17.24 29.06
N THR A 260 -33.57 -16.09 29.73
CA THR A 260 -34.27 -14.86 29.40
C THR A 260 -33.41 -13.92 28.56
N GLY A 261 -34.01 -13.29 27.55
CA GLY A 261 -33.36 -12.30 26.70
C GLY A 261 -33.47 -10.89 27.28
N TYR A 262 -32.34 -10.21 27.41
CA TYR A 262 -32.23 -8.84 27.91
C TYR A 262 -31.77 -7.90 26.81
N VAL A 263 -32.51 -6.80 26.63
CA VAL A 263 -32.06 -5.66 25.81
C VAL A 263 -31.11 -4.83 26.66
N VAL A 264 -29.96 -4.47 26.10
CA VAL A 264 -28.90 -3.71 26.76
C VAL A 264 -28.41 -2.58 25.85
N GLN A 265 -28.12 -1.44 26.44
CA GLN A 265 -27.45 -0.28 25.83
C GLN A 265 -26.32 0.23 26.72
N VAL A 266 -25.29 0.81 26.14
CA VAL A 266 -24.18 1.45 26.89
C VAL A 266 -23.84 2.82 26.34
N ARG A 267 -23.50 3.76 27.23
CA ARG A 267 -22.94 5.09 26.90
C ARG A 267 -21.69 5.37 27.72
N ALA A 268 -20.77 6.16 27.18
CA ALA A 268 -19.55 6.60 27.88
C ALA A 268 -19.68 8.05 28.37
N ARG A 269 -18.87 8.45 29.36
CA ARG A 269 -18.87 9.81 29.94
C ARG A 269 -17.49 10.46 29.94
N THR A 270 -17.44 11.76 29.62
CA THR A 270 -16.29 12.65 29.87
C THR A 270 -16.66 13.71 30.91
N VAL A 271 -15.73 14.60 31.25
CA VAL A 271 -16.03 15.79 32.09
C VAL A 271 -17.10 16.73 31.48
N ALA A 272 -17.35 16.63 30.17
CA ALA A 272 -18.37 17.41 29.47
C ALA A 272 -19.77 16.75 29.48
N GLY A 273 -19.90 15.51 29.98
CA GLY A 273 -21.17 14.80 30.10
C GLY A 273 -21.17 13.42 29.45
N TYR A 274 -22.35 12.79 29.48
CA TYR A 274 -22.61 11.50 28.82
C TYR A 274 -22.75 11.66 27.31
N GLY A 275 -22.19 10.72 26.56
CA GLY A 275 -22.50 10.49 25.15
C GLY A 275 -23.90 9.90 24.95
N ALA A 276 -24.27 9.71 23.68
CA ALA A 276 -25.47 8.95 23.34
C ALA A 276 -25.31 7.45 23.67
N TYR A 277 -26.41 6.78 23.96
CA TYR A 277 -26.45 5.33 24.10
C TYR A 277 -26.14 4.64 22.76
N SER A 278 -25.52 3.47 22.84
CA SER A 278 -25.42 2.51 21.74
C SER A 278 -26.81 2.15 21.19
N LYS A 279 -26.84 1.52 20.02
CA LYS A 279 -28.03 0.78 19.57
C LYS A 279 -28.42 -0.25 20.64
N GLU A 280 -29.71 -0.59 20.71
CA GLU A 280 -30.22 -1.70 21.51
C GLU A 280 -29.60 -3.01 21.03
N MET A 281 -29.02 -3.78 21.95
CA MET A 281 -28.43 -5.09 21.70
C MET A 281 -29.08 -6.15 22.58
N LEU A 282 -29.24 -7.37 22.06
CA LEU A 282 -29.90 -8.47 22.77
C LEU A 282 -28.89 -9.50 23.26
N PHE A 283 -28.94 -9.80 24.55
CA PHE A 283 -28.09 -10.79 25.24
C PHE A 283 -28.94 -11.79 26.02
N GLN A 284 -28.43 -12.99 26.31
CA GLN A 284 -29.24 -14.06 26.89
C GLN A 284 -28.48 -14.89 27.94
N THR A 285 -29.14 -15.07 29.08
CA THR A 285 -28.75 -16.03 30.14
C THR A 285 -29.02 -17.46 29.70
N LEU A 286 -28.18 -18.41 30.13
CA LEU A 286 -28.46 -19.84 29.96
C LEU A 286 -29.74 -20.27 30.70
N THR A 287 -30.31 -21.42 30.34
CA THR A 287 -31.23 -22.14 31.23
C THR A 287 -30.46 -22.79 32.39
N ASP A 288 -31.16 -23.14 33.47
CA ASP A 288 -30.55 -23.83 34.62
C ASP A 288 -29.99 -25.23 34.24
N ASP A 289 -30.46 -25.86 33.16
CA ASP A 289 -29.98 -27.18 32.72
C ASP A 289 -28.79 -27.10 31.75
N GLU A 290 -28.75 -26.11 30.85
CA GLU A 290 -27.55 -25.80 30.06
C GLU A 290 -26.38 -25.43 30.97
N TYR A 291 -26.62 -24.59 31.99
CA TYR A 291 -25.60 -24.20 32.96
C TYR A 291 -25.06 -25.38 33.79
N LYS A 292 -25.92 -26.33 34.20
CA LYS A 292 -25.47 -27.59 34.84
C LYS A 292 -24.61 -28.44 33.90
N SER A 293 -24.94 -28.48 32.61
CA SER A 293 -24.19 -29.23 31.60
C SER A 293 -22.78 -28.65 31.43
N GLU A 294 -22.66 -27.33 31.23
CA GLU A 294 -21.36 -26.65 31.06
C GLU A 294 -20.50 -26.75 32.33
N LEU A 295 -21.08 -26.56 33.52
CA LEU A 295 -20.39 -26.73 34.80
C LEU A 295 -19.93 -28.19 35.03
N GLY A 296 -20.78 -29.17 34.69
CA GLY A 296 -20.44 -30.59 34.77
C GLY A 296 -19.28 -30.97 33.83
N GLN A 297 -19.22 -30.36 32.65
CA GLN A 297 -18.13 -30.57 31.70
C GLN A 297 -16.80 -29.95 32.20
N GLN A 298 -16.83 -28.76 32.81
CA GLN A 298 -15.65 -28.17 33.46
C GLN A 298 -15.14 -29.02 34.64
N LEU A 299 -16.02 -29.48 35.53
CA LEU A 299 -15.64 -30.34 36.65
C LEU A 299 -15.04 -31.68 36.19
N SER A 300 -15.57 -32.24 35.10
CA SER A 300 -15.04 -33.48 34.49
C SER A 300 -13.62 -33.30 33.95
N LEU A 301 -13.30 -32.16 33.34
CA LEU A 301 -11.95 -31.83 32.86
C LEU A 301 -10.95 -31.70 34.01
N ILE A 302 -11.35 -31.04 35.10
CA ILE A 302 -10.52 -30.91 36.32
C ILE A 302 -10.23 -32.28 36.92
N ALA A 303 -11.25 -33.13 37.10
CA ALA A 303 -11.10 -34.48 37.63
C ALA A 303 -10.18 -35.36 36.76
N GLY A 304 -10.32 -35.30 35.43
CA GLY A 304 -9.47 -36.04 34.50
C GLY A 304 -7.99 -35.66 34.59
N SER A 305 -7.68 -34.38 34.80
CA SER A 305 -6.29 -33.90 34.92
C SER A 305 -5.54 -34.50 36.11
N LEU A 306 -6.21 -34.67 37.25
CA LEU A 306 -5.64 -35.25 38.47
C LEU A 306 -5.32 -36.74 38.30
N VAL A 307 -6.23 -37.51 37.68
CA VAL A 307 -6.02 -38.93 37.41
C VAL A 307 -4.88 -39.15 36.41
N GLY A 308 -4.79 -38.33 35.36
CA GLY A 308 -3.72 -38.39 34.37
C GLY A 308 -2.32 -38.23 34.98
N GLY A 309 -2.16 -37.29 35.92
CA GLY A 309 -0.89 -37.06 36.61
C GLY A 309 -0.37 -38.28 37.37
N VAL A 310 -1.24 -38.97 38.12
CA VAL A 310 -0.88 -40.16 38.91
C VAL A 310 -0.42 -41.32 38.00
N CYS A 311 -1.10 -41.52 36.86
CA CYS A 311 -0.71 -42.52 35.87
C CYS A 311 0.67 -42.24 35.26
N ILE A 312 0.98 -40.98 34.93
CA ILE A 312 2.27 -40.59 34.34
C ILE A 312 3.43 -40.84 35.31
N VAL A 313 3.30 -40.43 36.58
CA VAL A 313 4.32 -40.68 37.62
C VAL A 313 4.61 -42.17 37.79
N SER A 314 3.55 -43.00 37.77
CA SER A 314 3.66 -44.46 37.88
C SER A 314 4.43 -45.08 36.71
N LEU A 315 4.17 -44.63 35.48
CA LEU A 315 4.87 -45.11 34.28
C LEU A 315 6.36 -44.71 34.25
N VAL A 316 6.69 -43.49 34.70
CA VAL A 316 8.09 -43.02 34.80
C VAL A 316 8.88 -43.87 35.81
N ALA A 317 8.30 -44.19 36.97
CA ALA A 317 8.94 -45.06 37.97
C ALA A 317 9.27 -46.46 37.41
N ILE A 318 8.35 -47.06 36.65
CA ILE A 318 8.55 -48.35 35.97
C ILE A 318 9.70 -48.24 34.94
N GLY A 319 9.75 -47.17 34.16
CA GLY A 319 10.83 -46.92 33.19
C GLY A 319 12.23 -46.86 33.81
N ILE A 320 12.36 -46.23 34.99
CA ILE A 320 13.63 -46.13 35.74
C ILE A 320 14.08 -47.51 36.25
N ILE A 321 13.15 -48.36 36.69
CA ILE A 321 13.46 -49.73 37.14
C ILE A 321 13.93 -50.60 35.96
N CYS A 322 13.26 -50.50 34.80
CA CYS A 322 13.62 -51.24 33.59
C CYS A 322 14.99 -50.84 33.02
N THR A 323 15.32 -49.55 32.99
CA THR A 323 16.63 -49.07 32.49
C THR A 323 17.78 -49.49 33.39
N ARG A 324 17.63 -49.41 34.73
CA ARG A 324 18.63 -49.92 35.68
C ARG A 324 18.90 -51.42 35.53
N ARG A 325 17.87 -52.23 35.23
CA ARG A 325 18.04 -53.68 34.96
C ARG A 325 18.75 -53.98 33.63
N ARG A 326 18.76 -53.05 32.66
CA ARG A 326 19.40 -53.23 31.36
C ARG A 326 20.90 -52.90 31.39
N GLN A 327 21.25 -51.78 32.02
CA GLN A 327 22.65 -51.34 32.21
C GLN A 327 23.51 -52.39 32.94
N LEU A 328 22.93 -53.17 33.85
CA LEU A 328 23.60 -54.25 34.57
C LEU A 328 23.91 -55.51 33.73
N LYS A 329 23.61 -55.51 32.42
CA LYS A 329 23.71 -56.71 31.56
C LYS A 329 24.61 -56.57 30.32
N GLU A 330 25.14 -55.38 30.04
CA GLU A 330 25.91 -55.09 28.82
C GLU A 330 27.44 -54.98 29.06
N SER A 331 27.91 -55.00 30.32
CA SER A 331 29.32 -54.78 30.69
C SER A 331 30.26 -55.99 30.55
N VAL A 332 29.87 -57.05 29.83
CA VAL A 332 30.58 -58.36 29.83
C VAL A 332 30.83 -58.92 28.42
N TYR A 333 30.43 -58.22 27.35
CA TYR A 333 30.51 -58.74 25.97
C TYR A 333 31.05 -57.70 24.95
N GLY A 334 32.01 -56.88 25.40
CA GLY A 334 32.56 -55.75 24.64
C GLY A 334 34.01 -55.91 24.18
N ASP A 335 34.50 -57.14 24.01
CA ASP A 335 35.90 -57.40 23.67
C ASP A 335 36.03 -58.44 22.54
N LYS A 336 37.02 -58.26 21.66
CA LYS A 336 37.27 -58.98 20.38
C LYS A 336 36.22 -58.83 19.24
N LEU A 337 36.42 -57.81 18.39
CA LEU A 337 36.56 -58.04 16.93
C LEU A 337 37.26 -56.85 16.24
N GLN A 338 38.51 -57.02 15.82
CA GLN A 338 39.28 -55.97 15.12
C GLN A 338 40.38 -56.57 14.22
N GLN A 339 40.02 -57.10 13.05
CA GLN A 339 40.98 -57.42 11.97
C GLN A 339 40.28 -57.72 10.64
N TYR A 340 40.98 -57.49 9.52
CA TYR A 340 40.54 -57.61 8.12
C TYR A 340 39.45 -56.57 7.70
N ASN A 341 39.53 -55.87 6.56
CA ASN A 341 40.49 -55.93 5.44
C ASN A 341 40.69 -54.54 4.78
N ALA A 342 41.73 -54.39 3.95
CA ALA A 342 42.01 -53.16 3.18
C ALA A 342 42.62 -53.46 1.79
N GLY A 343 42.42 -52.55 0.83
CA GLY A 343 42.89 -52.63 -0.56
C GLY A 343 41.85 -53.23 -1.54
N GLY A 344 41.67 -52.70 -2.77
CA GLY A 344 42.29 -51.52 -3.39
C GLY A 344 41.69 -51.16 -4.77
N GLU A 345 42.22 -50.07 -5.36
CA GLU A 345 42.18 -49.51 -6.74
C GLU A 345 41.55 -50.31 -7.93
N VAL A 346 41.13 -49.70 -9.06
CA VAL A 346 41.15 -48.29 -9.56
C VAL A 346 39.71 -47.89 -10.06
N THR A 347 39.35 -46.96 -10.97
CA THR A 347 40.00 -46.11 -12.02
C THR A 347 39.12 -44.85 -12.30
N LEU A 348 39.53 -43.94 -13.22
CA LEU A 348 38.74 -42.78 -13.70
C LEU A 348 38.67 -42.70 -15.24
N ARG A 349 37.48 -42.38 -15.80
CA ARG A 349 37.24 -41.33 -16.82
C ARG A 349 35.72 -41.14 -17.10
N PRO A 350 35.28 -40.00 -17.68
CA PRO A 350 33.87 -39.58 -17.72
C PRO A 350 33.15 -39.93 -19.04
N ASP A 351 31.81 -39.90 -19.05
CA ASP A 351 31.02 -38.91 -19.82
C ASP A 351 29.49 -39.06 -19.75
N MET A 352 28.82 -37.99 -20.22
CA MET A 352 27.49 -37.95 -20.88
C MET A 352 26.20 -37.62 -20.09
N PHE A 353 25.40 -36.75 -20.71
CA PHE A 353 24.06 -36.29 -20.33
C PHE A 353 22.98 -37.37 -20.49
N SER A 354 22.08 -37.50 -19.48
CA SER A 354 20.60 -37.58 -19.59
C SER A 354 20.01 -38.37 -18.41
N GLY A 355 18.86 -37.94 -17.88
CA GLY A 355 18.10 -38.77 -16.93
C GLY A 355 17.27 -37.99 -15.91
N THR A 356 15.96 -38.13 -16.03
CA THR A 356 14.94 -37.77 -15.02
C THR A 356 15.28 -38.23 -13.60
N THR A 357 15.16 -37.32 -12.62
CA THR A 357 15.15 -37.66 -11.19
C THR A 357 13.90 -38.48 -10.80
N PRO A 358 14.02 -39.53 -9.97
CA PRO A 358 12.90 -40.41 -9.63
C PRO A 358 11.99 -39.85 -8.51
N THR A 359 10.68 -40.03 -8.67
CA THR A 359 9.69 -39.78 -7.60
C THR A 359 9.63 -40.98 -6.66
N VAL A 360 9.80 -40.74 -5.35
CA VAL A 360 9.68 -41.80 -4.32
C VAL A 360 8.25 -41.80 -3.76
N THR A 361 7.45 -42.79 -4.16
CA THR A 361 6.09 -43.00 -3.65
C THR A 361 6.11 -43.80 -2.35
N PHE A 362 5.42 -43.31 -1.31
CA PHE A 362 5.18 -44.07 -0.07
C PHE A 362 3.80 -44.76 -0.12
N PRO A 363 3.62 -45.95 0.47
CA PRO A 363 2.39 -46.71 0.37
C PRO A 363 1.28 -46.17 1.28
N THR A 364 0.07 -46.02 0.72
CA THR A 364 -1.19 -45.81 1.46
C THR A 364 -1.85 -47.16 1.74
N LEU A 365 -2.47 -47.32 2.92
CA LEU A 365 -2.96 -48.62 3.38
C LEU A 365 -4.39 -48.54 3.94
N SER A 366 -5.38 -48.60 3.05
CA SER A 366 -6.74 -49.10 3.29
C SER A 366 -7.52 -49.14 1.97
N GLU A 367 -8.27 -50.20 1.73
CA GLU A 367 -8.90 -50.47 0.42
C GLU A 367 -10.22 -49.70 0.21
N GLY A 368 -10.45 -49.27 -1.04
CA GLY A 368 -11.72 -48.75 -1.52
C GLY A 368 -11.68 -48.69 -3.05
N HIS A 369 -12.45 -49.55 -3.73
CA HIS A 369 -12.41 -49.61 -5.19
C HIS A 369 -13.10 -48.40 -5.82
N SER A 370 -12.35 -47.64 -6.63
CA SER A 370 -12.89 -46.73 -7.65
C SER A 370 -11.86 -46.52 -8.75
N SER A 371 -12.35 -46.35 -9.98
CA SER A 371 -11.57 -46.00 -11.17
C SER A 371 -10.79 -44.69 -10.98
N PRO A 372 -9.79 -44.37 -11.83
CA PRO A 372 -9.14 -43.06 -11.86
C PRO A 372 -10.11 -41.97 -12.39
N GLY A 373 -11.10 -41.62 -11.57
CA GLY A 373 -12.00 -40.50 -11.80
C GLY A 373 -11.26 -39.18 -11.64
N VAL A 374 -11.70 -38.16 -12.37
CA VAL A 374 -11.24 -36.78 -12.19
C VAL A 374 -11.62 -36.36 -10.77
N LYS A 375 -10.63 -36.01 -9.93
CA LYS A 375 -10.91 -35.29 -8.69
C LYS A 375 -11.42 -33.89 -9.05
N ILE A 376 -12.64 -33.59 -8.62
CA ILE A 376 -13.28 -32.29 -8.79
C ILE A 376 -13.45 -31.71 -7.38
N TYR A 377 -13.25 -30.41 -7.22
CA TYR A 377 -13.54 -29.71 -5.97
C TYR A 377 -15.02 -29.85 -5.57
N ILE A 378 -15.27 -30.22 -4.31
CA ILE A 378 -16.58 -30.26 -3.68
C ILE A 378 -16.68 -29.02 -2.79
N ASP A 379 -17.68 -28.17 -3.04
CA ASP A 379 -17.91 -26.99 -2.20
C ASP A 379 -18.40 -27.42 -0.80
N PRO A 380 -17.70 -27.08 0.31
CA PRO A 380 -18.15 -27.46 1.65
C PRO A 380 -19.55 -26.96 2.04
N PHE A 381 -20.17 -26.10 1.23
CA PHE A 381 -21.55 -25.62 1.41
C PHE A 381 -22.61 -26.55 0.81
N THR A 382 -22.22 -27.71 0.27
CA THR A 382 -23.13 -28.84 0.05
C THR A 382 -23.43 -29.63 1.33
N TYR A 383 -22.74 -29.35 2.44
CA TYR A 383 -22.90 -30.04 3.72
C TYR A 383 -23.68 -29.16 4.72
N GLU A 384 -24.64 -29.74 5.44
CA GLU A 384 -25.42 -29.03 6.46
C GLU A 384 -24.59 -28.80 7.75
N ASP A 385 -23.71 -29.73 8.09
CA ASP A 385 -22.72 -29.64 9.17
C ASP A 385 -21.31 -29.43 8.59
N PRO A 386 -20.68 -28.24 8.70
CA PRO A 386 -19.29 -28.08 8.26
C PRO A 386 -18.28 -28.90 9.06
N ASN A 387 -18.62 -29.44 10.24
CA ASN A 387 -17.77 -30.44 10.89
C ASN A 387 -17.77 -31.77 10.09
N GLU A 388 -18.72 -32.01 9.19
CA GLU A 388 -18.75 -33.16 8.26
C GLU A 388 -17.76 -33.00 7.11
N ALA A 389 -17.82 -31.86 6.41
CA ALA A 389 -16.83 -31.51 5.39
C ALA A 389 -15.40 -31.50 5.97
N VAL A 390 -15.23 -31.09 7.24
CA VAL A 390 -13.96 -31.21 7.95
C VAL A 390 -13.59 -32.67 8.22
N ARG A 391 -14.53 -33.54 8.63
CA ARG A 391 -14.27 -34.99 8.83
C ARG A 391 -13.88 -35.71 7.54
N GLU A 392 -14.37 -35.26 6.38
CA GLU A 392 -14.06 -35.86 5.08
C GLU A 392 -12.71 -35.38 4.51
N PHE A 393 -12.45 -34.06 4.52
CA PHE A 393 -11.30 -33.48 3.84
C PHE A 393 -10.11 -33.13 4.74
N ALA A 394 -10.30 -33.01 6.06
CA ALA A 394 -9.26 -32.59 6.99
C ALA A 394 -8.95 -33.65 8.06
N LYS A 395 -7.66 -33.76 8.39
CA LYS A 395 -7.17 -34.67 9.41
C LYS A 395 -7.30 -34.04 10.81
N GLU A 396 -8.10 -34.63 11.70
CA GLU A 396 -8.06 -34.27 13.13
C GLU A 396 -6.69 -34.64 13.74
N ILE A 397 -6.11 -33.71 14.48
CA ILE A 397 -4.82 -33.82 15.18
C ILE A 397 -5.08 -33.88 16.69
N ASP A 398 -4.33 -34.72 17.41
CA ASP A 398 -4.34 -34.73 18.87
C ASP A 398 -3.67 -33.45 19.42
N PRO A 399 -4.30 -32.68 20.33
CA PRO A 399 -3.73 -31.45 20.87
C PRO A 399 -2.34 -31.63 21.49
N SER A 400 -2.02 -32.79 22.06
CA SER A 400 -0.71 -33.10 22.65
C SER A 400 0.42 -33.24 21.62
N CYS A 401 0.09 -33.39 20.34
CA CYS A 401 1.05 -33.35 19.24
C CYS A 401 1.39 -31.91 18.78
N VAL A 402 0.72 -30.89 19.33
CA VAL A 402 0.83 -29.49 18.91
C VAL A 402 1.46 -28.65 20.02
N LYS A 403 2.47 -27.86 19.66
CA LYS A 403 3.10 -26.87 20.54
C LYS A 403 3.02 -25.50 19.89
N ILE A 404 2.23 -24.60 20.48
CA ILE A 404 2.20 -23.18 20.11
C ILE A 404 3.51 -22.53 20.60
N GLU A 405 4.14 -21.68 19.77
CA GLU A 405 5.39 -20.98 20.13
C GLU A 405 5.20 -19.46 20.20
N GLU A 406 5.14 -18.74 19.08
CA GLU A 406 5.08 -17.27 19.03
C GLU A 406 3.97 -16.75 18.12
N VAL A 407 3.34 -15.61 18.46
CA VAL A 407 2.36 -14.94 17.59
C VAL A 407 3.08 -14.37 16.36
N ILE A 408 2.59 -14.71 15.17
CA ILE A 408 3.12 -14.21 13.88
C ILE A 408 2.13 -13.31 13.13
N GLY A 409 0.87 -13.23 13.58
CA GLY A 409 -0.12 -12.32 13.02
C GLY A 409 -1.51 -12.45 13.65
N SER A 410 -2.43 -11.58 13.24
CA SER A 410 -3.83 -11.58 13.66
C SER A 410 -4.74 -11.60 12.43
N GLY A 411 -5.58 -12.63 12.30
CA GLY A 411 -6.57 -12.74 11.23
C GLY A 411 -7.99 -12.47 11.73
N GLU A 412 -8.95 -12.44 10.81
CA GLU A 412 -10.38 -12.23 11.10
C GLU A 412 -10.93 -13.15 12.21
N PHE A 413 -10.53 -14.41 12.19
CA PHE A 413 -11.03 -15.44 13.11
C PHE A 413 -10.28 -15.50 14.44
N GLY A 414 -9.07 -14.94 14.56
CA GLY A 414 -8.23 -15.05 15.75
C GLY A 414 -6.73 -14.90 15.45
N GLU A 415 -5.90 -15.19 16.44
CA GLU A 415 -4.44 -15.10 16.32
C GLU A 415 -3.86 -16.25 15.48
N VAL A 416 -2.81 -15.93 14.73
CA VAL A 416 -1.99 -16.87 13.99
C VAL A 416 -0.66 -17.00 14.72
N TYR A 417 -0.31 -18.22 15.10
CA TYR A 417 0.95 -18.54 15.77
C TYR A 417 1.85 -19.35 14.84
N LYS A 418 3.15 -19.21 15.02
CA LYS A 418 4.12 -20.24 14.66
C LYS A 418 4.16 -21.28 15.77
N GLY A 419 4.37 -22.53 15.39
CA GLY A 419 4.49 -23.61 16.36
C GLY A 419 5.18 -24.85 15.79
N ARG A 420 5.06 -25.94 16.55
CA ARG A 420 5.56 -27.26 16.19
C ARG A 420 4.41 -28.26 16.15
N LEU A 421 4.43 -29.11 15.12
CA LEU A 421 3.63 -30.33 15.05
C LEU A 421 4.57 -31.52 15.15
N LYS A 422 4.21 -32.52 15.94
CA LYS A 422 4.92 -33.79 16.06
C LYS A 422 4.04 -34.94 15.56
N PRO A 423 4.06 -35.25 14.25
CA PRO A 423 3.23 -36.33 13.71
C PRO A 423 3.70 -37.69 14.23
N VAL A 424 2.74 -38.60 14.46
CA VAL A 424 3.02 -39.97 14.93
C VAL A 424 4.08 -40.65 14.06
N GLY A 425 5.16 -41.11 14.68
CA GLY A 425 6.28 -41.80 14.01
C GLY A 425 7.21 -40.92 13.16
N LYS A 426 7.02 -39.59 13.12
CA LYS A 426 7.86 -38.66 12.34
C LYS A 426 8.65 -37.70 13.24
N LYS A 427 9.61 -36.98 12.63
CA LYS A 427 10.27 -35.83 13.25
C LYS A 427 9.25 -34.70 13.44
N GLU A 428 9.52 -33.85 14.43
CA GLU A 428 8.82 -32.59 14.65
C GLU A 428 9.08 -31.61 13.51
N ILE A 429 8.06 -30.87 13.09
CA ILE A 429 8.08 -29.92 11.96
C ILE A 429 7.52 -28.55 12.36
N PRO A 430 8.01 -27.44 11.78
CA PRO A 430 7.44 -26.12 11.98
C PRO A 430 6.09 -26.00 11.27
N VAL A 431 5.11 -25.39 11.94
CA VAL A 431 3.75 -25.18 11.41
C VAL A 431 3.26 -23.75 11.70
N ALA A 432 2.33 -23.28 10.88
CA ALA A 432 1.47 -22.15 11.23
C ALA A 432 0.17 -22.70 11.86
N ILE A 433 -0.30 -22.05 12.92
CA ILE A 433 -1.46 -22.45 13.72
C ILE A 433 -2.42 -21.26 13.75
N LYS A 434 -3.48 -21.31 12.94
CA LYS A 434 -4.58 -20.34 12.96
C LYS A 434 -5.55 -20.76 14.07
N THR A 435 -5.86 -19.86 15.01
CA THR A 435 -6.81 -20.13 16.10
C THR A 435 -8.16 -19.45 15.85
N LEU A 436 -9.23 -20.06 16.36
CA LEU A 436 -10.55 -19.44 16.44
C LEU A 436 -10.75 -18.80 17.82
N LYS A 437 -10.96 -17.48 17.84
CA LYS A 437 -11.11 -16.64 19.05
C LYS A 437 -12.29 -17.06 19.92
N VAL A 438 -12.13 -16.98 21.25
CA VAL A 438 -13.23 -17.22 22.20
C VAL A 438 -14.36 -16.21 21.96
N GLY A 439 -15.62 -16.66 22.01
CA GLY A 439 -16.78 -15.81 21.70
C GLY A 439 -17.08 -15.66 20.20
N TYR A 440 -16.55 -16.54 19.35
CA TYR A 440 -16.92 -16.63 17.94
C TYR A 440 -18.44 -16.83 17.75
N SER A 441 -18.99 -16.34 16.64
CA SER A 441 -20.34 -16.72 16.20
C SER A 441 -20.31 -18.07 15.46
N GLU A 442 -21.41 -18.84 15.47
CA GLU A 442 -21.46 -20.09 14.68
C GLU A 442 -21.28 -19.85 13.17
N ARG A 443 -21.51 -18.63 12.67
CA ARG A 443 -21.10 -18.23 11.30
C ARG A 443 -19.57 -18.22 11.17
N GLN A 444 -18.88 -17.46 12.02
CA GLN A 444 -17.41 -17.39 12.04
C GLN A 444 -16.77 -18.77 12.23
N ARG A 445 -17.37 -19.64 13.05
CA ARG A 445 -16.96 -21.04 13.18
C ARG A 445 -17.10 -21.82 11.87
N ARG A 446 -18.27 -21.73 11.20
CA ARG A 446 -18.49 -22.41 9.92
C ARG A 446 -17.51 -21.91 8.86
N ASP A 447 -17.35 -20.60 8.70
CA ASP A 447 -16.46 -20.02 7.70
C ASP A 447 -14.98 -20.40 7.96
N PHE A 448 -14.52 -20.40 9.21
CA PHE A 448 -13.21 -20.91 9.62
C PHE A 448 -13.03 -22.40 9.30
N LEU A 449 -13.99 -23.26 9.70
CA LEU A 449 -13.91 -24.70 9.43
C LEU A 449 -13.94 -25.01 7.93
N SER A 450 -14.74 -24.28 7.15
CA SER A 450 -14.80 -24.42 5.69
C SER A 450 -13.49 -24.04 5.00
N GLU A 451 -12.72 -23.07 5.53
CA GLU A 451 -11.37 -22.76 5.03
C GLU A 451 -10.47 -24.01 5.06
N ALA A 452 -10.52 -24.79 6.14
CA ALA A 452 -9.82 -26.06 6.25
C ALA A 452 -10.41 -27.15 5.34
N SER A 453 -11.73 -27.24 5.20
CA SER A 453 -12.38 -28.18 4.26
C SER A 453 -12.06 -27.91 2.79
N ILE A 454 -11.75 -26.66 2.42
CA ILE A 454 -11.24 -26.32 1.08
C ILE A 454 -9.77 -26.75 0.97
N MET A 455 -8.91 -26.32 1.89
CA MET A 455 -7.48 -26.67 1.86
C MET A 455 -7.21 -28.18 1.88
N GLY A 456 -8.02 -28.95 2.61
CA GLY A 456 -7.89 -30.40 2.72
C GLY A 456 -8.12 -31.18 1.41
N GLN A 457 -8.77 -30.56 0.42
CA GLN A 457 -8.98 -31.16 -0.91
C GLN A 457 -7.76 -31.00 -1.83
N PHE A 458 -6.78 -30.17 -1.46
CA PHE A 458 -5.67 -29.76 -2.33
C PHE A 458 -4.33 -30.35 -1.90
N ASP A 459 -3.62 -30.97 -2.85
CA ASP A 459 -2.27 -31.50 -2.67
C ASP A 459 -1.41 -31.15 -3.90
N GLN A 460 -0.74 -29.99 -3.84
CA GLN A 460 0.17 -29.53 -4.88
C GLN A 460 1.26 -28.62 -4.28
N PRO A 461 2.54 -28.71 -4.69
CA PRO A 461 3.66 -27.98 -4.05
C PRO A 461 3.57 -26.45 -3.96
N ASN A 462 2.74 -25.80 -4.78
CA ASN A 462 2.50 -24.36 -4.81
C ASN A 462 1.10 -23.96 -4.29
N ILE A 463 0.42 -24.86 -3.58
CA ILE A 463 -0.74 -24.57 -2.73
C ILE A 463 -0.31 -24.71 -1.27
N ILE A 464 -0.80 -23.85 -0.38
CA ILE A 464 -0.54 -23.98 1.06
C ILE A 464 -1.19 -25.28 1.59
N ARG A 465 -0.36 -26.13 2.20
CA ARG A 465 -0.78 -27.48 2.61
C ARG A 465 -1.30 -27.48 4.04
N LEU A 466 -2.48 -28.07 4.21
CA LEU A 466 -3.05 -28.42 5.50
C LEU A 466 -2.31 -29.63 6.10
N GLU A 467 -1.82 -29.51 7.34
CA GLU A 467 -1.37 -30.66 8.14
C GLU A 467 -2.54 -31.35 8.84
N GLY A 468 -3.53 -30.54 9.23
CA GLY A 468 -4.77 -30.98 9.86
C GLY A 468 -5.45 -29.87 10.66
N VAL A 469 -6.40 -30.27 11.50
CA VAL A 469 -7.22 -29.40 12.35
C VAL A 469 -7.27 -29.94 13.77
N VAL A 470 -7.67 -29.10 14.72
CA VAL A 470 -8.08 -29.52 16.06
C VAL A 470 -9.48 -28.98 16.30
N THR A 471 -10.47 -29.86 16.32
CA THR A 471 -11.89 -29.51 16.48
C THR A 471 -12.51 -30.06 17.76
N LYS A 472 -11.95 -31.14 18.31
CA LYS A 472 -12.45 -31.83 19.52
C LYS A 472 -12.04 -31.17 20.84
N SER A 473 -11.35 -30.03 20.80
CA SER A 473 -10.93 -29.27 21.99
C SER A 473 -10.89 -27.77 21.71
N ARG A 474 -10.64 -26.95 22.75
CA ARG A 474 -10.45 -25.50 22.65
C ARG A 474 -8.99 -25.13 22.96
N PRO A 475 -8.37 -24.17 22.24
CA PRO A 475 -8.93 -23.45 21.08
C PRO A 475 -9.08 -24.36 19.87
N THR A 476 -10.06 -24.05 19.01
CA THR A 476 -10.18 -24.72 17.70
C THR A 476 -9.06 -24.21 16.79
N MET A 477 -8.36 -25.11 16.11
CA MET A 477 -7.14 -24.78 15.34
C MET A 477 -7.19 -25.32 13.92
N ILE A 478 -6.59 -24.56 12.99
CA ILE A 478 -6.20 -25.01 11.65
C ILE A 478 -4.68 -24.97 11.61
N ILE A 479 -4.06 -26.08 11.19
CA ILE A 479 -2.61 -26.25 11.21
C ILE A 479 -2.13 -26.47 9.79
N THR A 480 -1.33 -25.52 9.28
CA THR A 480 -0.71 -25.56 7.95
C THR A 480 0.81 -25.63 8.06
N GLU A 481 1.49 -25.95 6.96
CA GLU A 481 2.95 -25.82 6.92
C GLU A 481 3.41 -24.38 7.19
N PHE A 482 4.53 -24.20 7.90
CA PHE A 482 5.07 -22.87 8.16
C PHE A 482 5.73 -22.29 6.90
N MET A 483 5.54 -20.98 6.69
CA MET A 483 6.07 -20.23 5.54
C MET A 483 6.91 -19.08 6.08
N GLU A 484 8.21 -19.31 6.22
CA GLU A 484 9.12 -18.48 7.03
C GLU A 484 9.17 -17.00 6.63
N ASN A 485 8.94 -16.70 5.35
CA ASN A 485 9.07 -15.36 4.77
C ASN A 485 7.73 -14.60 4.68
N GLY A 486 6.61 -15.20 5.14
CA GLY A 486 5.31 -14.55 5.19
C GLY A 486 4.70 -14.27 3.81
N ALA A 487 3.93 -13.19 3.69
CA ALA A 487 3.25 -12.78 2.46
C ALA A 487 4.22 -12.17 1.43
N LEU A 488 4.08 -12.56 0.15
CA LEU A 488 4.99 -12.23 -0.93
C LEU A 488 5.10 -10.72 -1.19
N ASP A 489 4.00 -9.98 -1.10
CA ASP A 489 4.00 -8.53 -1.30
C ASP A 489 4.90 -7.79 -0.28
N SER A 490 4.84 -8.25 0.97
CA SER A 490 5.57 -7.71 2.10
C SER A 490 7.01 -8.22 2.13
N PHE A 491 7.23 -9.48 1.71
CA PHE A 491 8.56 -10.05 1.51
C PHE A 491 9.34 -9.31 0.43
N LEU A 492 8.71 -9.01 -0.71
CA LEU A 492 9.35 -8.25 -1.80
C LEU A 492 9.71 -6.83 -1.38
N ARG A 493 8.80 -6.10 -0.71
CA ARG A 493 9.11 -4.74 -0.20
C ARG A 493 10.25 -4.71 0.82
N GLN A 494 10.46 -5.79 1.57
CA GLN A 494 11.61 -5.94 2.49
C GLN A 494 12.92 -6.31 1.78
N ASN A 495 12.85 -6.77 0.53
CA ASN A 495 13.98 -7.26 -0.26
C ASN A 495 14.05 -6.55 -1.63
N ASP A 496 13.71 -5.26 -1.70
CA ASP A 496 13.65 -4.52 -2.97
C ASP A 496 15.01 -4.54 -3.69
N GLY A 497 14.95 -4.80 -5.00
CA GLY A 497 16.12 -4.97 -5.87
C GLY A 497 17.01 -6.19 -5.60
N GLN A 498 16.81 -6.95 -4.53
CA GLN A 498 17.72 -8.03 -4.10
C GLN A 498 17.68 -9.27 -5.02
N PHE A 499 16.58 -9.49 -5.75
CA PHE A 499 16.40 -10.69 -6.55
C PHE A 499 16.71 -10.46 -8.04
N PRO A 500 17.58 -11.28 -8.66
CA PRO A 500 17.73 -11.27 -10.11
C PRO A 500 16.42 -11.72 -10.76
N VAL A 501 16.04 -11.11 -11.89
CA VAL A 501 14.74 -11.32 -12.56
C VAL A 501 14.37 -12.80 -12.76
N ILE A 502 15.35 -13.68 -12.99
CA ILE A 502 15.14 -15.13 -13.12
C ILE A 502 14.52 -15.78 -11.86
N GLN A 503 14.81 -15.28 -10.66
CA GLN A 503 14.18 -15.74 -9.41
C GLN A 503 12.74 -15.24 -9.28
N LEU A 504 12.47 -13.98 -9.67
CA LEU A 504 11.10 -13.44 -9.74
C LEU A 504 10.23 -14.24 -10.73
N VAL A 505 10.78 -14.60 -11.90
CA VAL A 505 10.14 -15.53 -12.86
C VAL A 505 9.91 -16.91 -12.24
N GLY A 506 10.84 -17.40 -11.40
CA GLY A 506 10.66 -18.64 -10.64
C GLY A 506 9.49 -18.58 -9.64
N MET A 507 9.37 -17.48 -8.89
CA MET A 507 8.24 -17.21 -7.98
C MET A 507 6.91 -17.22 -8.75
N LEU A 508 6.85 -16.46 -9.85
CA LEU A 508 5.69 -16.37 -10.74
C LEU A 508 5.29 -17.72 -11.33
N ARG A 509 6.27 -18.51 -11.80
CA ARG A 509 6.06 -19.87 -12.31
C ARG A 509 5.51 -20.81 -11.23
N GLY A 510 5.92 -20.64 -9.97
CA GLY A 510 5.33 -21.33 -8.83
C GLY A 510 3.85 -21.00 -8.67
N ILE A 511 3.51 -19.71 -8.58
CA ILE A 511 2.12 -19.22 -8.45
C ILE A 511 1.25 -19.73 -9.61
N ALA A 512 1.73 -19.61 -10.85
CA ALA A 512 1.04 -20.11 -12.04
C ALA A 512 0.81 -21.63 -11.98
N SER A 513 1.75 -22.41 -11.42
CA SER A 513 1.58 -23.86 -11.24
C SER A 513 0.54 -24.24 -10.18
N GLY A 514 0.40 -23.44 -9.12
CA GLY A 514 -0.68 -23.61 -8.13
C GLY A 514 -2.04 -23.25 -8.74
N MET A 515 -2.13 -22.10 -9.40
CA MET A 515 -3.37 -21.66 -10.08
C MET A 515 -3.80 -22.59 -11.22
N ARG A 516 -2.85 -23.23 -11.91
CA ARG A 516 -3.15 -24.29 -12.89
C ARG A 516 -3.87 -25.46 -12.24
N TYR A 517 -3.37 -25.93 -11.10
CA TYR A 517 -3.95 -27.03 -10.34
C TYR A 517 -5.34 -26.69 -9.79
N LEU A 518 -5.56 -25.46 -9.29
CA LEU A 518 -6.89 -25.02 -8.87
C LEU A 518 -7.89 -25.02 -10.03
N ALA A 519 -7.48 -24.54 -11.21
CA ALA A 519 -8.30 -24.59 -12.41
C ALA A 519 -8.57 -26.03 -12.91
N GLU A 520 -7.58 -26.93 -12.80
CA GLU A 520 -7.73 -28.38 -13.07
C GLU A 520 -8.74 -29.03 -12.11
N MET A 521 -8.73 -28.64 -10.83
CA MET A 521 -9.72 -29.02 -9.80
C MET A 521 -11.10 -28.36 -9.97
N SER A 522 -11.30 -27.51 -10.99
CA SER A 522 -12.49 -26.66 -11.19
C SER A 522 -12.77 -25.62 -10.08
N TYR A 523 -11.76 -25.28 -9.28
CA TYR A 523 -11.81 -24.23 -8.27
C TYR A 523 -11.49 -22.85 -8.89
N VAL A 524 -12.06 -21.79 -8.29
CA VAL A 524 -11.87 -20.39 -8.70
C VAL A 524 -11.56 -19.56 -7.46
N HIS A 525 -10.44 -18.85 -7.46
CA HIS A 525 -9.86 -18.23 -6.26
C HIS A 525 -10.47 -16.88 -5.89
N ARG A 526 -10.86 -16.07 -6.89
CA ARG A 526 -11.60 -14.79 -6.74
C ARG A 526 -10.84 -13.63 -6.07
N ASP A 527 -9.92 -13.88 -5.14
CA ASP A 527 -8.97 -12.90 -4.59
C ASP A 527 -7.51 -13.41 -4.65
N LEU A 528 -7.01 -13.58 -5.87
CA LEU A 528 -5.60 -13.86 -6.14
C LEU A 528 -4.81 -12.54 -6.17
N ALA A 529 -3.96 -12.33 -5.17
CA ALA A 529 -3.12 -11.14 -5.01
C ALA A 529 -1.79 -11.52 -4.34
N ALA A 530 -0.72 -10.72 -4.48
CA ALA A 530 0.58 -11.04 -3.87
C ALA A 530 0.52 -11.13 -2.33
N ARG A 531 -0.40 -10.41 -1.67
CA ARG A 531 -0.69 -10.55 -0.23
C ARG A 531 -1.21 -11.94 0.18
N ASN A 532 -1.83 -12.67 -0.75
CA ASN A 532 -2.41 -14.02 -0.55
C ASN A 532 -1.47 -15.12 -1.07
N ILE A 533 -0.24 -14.78 -1.48
CA ILE A 533 0.83 -15.74 -1.75
C ILE A 533 1.78 -15.76 -0.56
N LEU A 534 2.04 -16.95 0.00
CA LEU A 534 3.02 -17.15 1.07
C LEU A 534 4.36 -17.65 0.51
N VAL A 535 5.46 -17.29 1.17
CA VAL A 535 6.84 -17.62 0.76
C VAL A 535 7.54 -18.37 1.90
N ASN A 536 8.21 -19.48 1.58
CA ASN A 536 9.02 -20.24 2.56
C ASN A 536 10.51 -19.88 2.48
N SER A 537 11.32 -20.47 3.38
CA SER A 537 12.78 -20.27 3.45
C SER A 537 13.54 -20.61 2.16
N ASN A 538 12.95 -21.42 1.29
CA ASN A 538 13.52 -21.83 0.00
C ASN A 538 12.96 -21.00 -1.18
N LEU A 539 12.33 -19.86 -0.90
CA LEU A 539 11.67 -18.97 -1.87
C LEU A 539 10.53 -19.63 -2.67
N VAL A 540 9.98 -20.75 -2.19
CA VAL A 540 8.82 -21.39 -2.82
C VAL A 540 7.57 -20.60 -2.49
N CYS A 541 7.01 -19.95 -3.52
CA CYS A 541 5.71 -19.29 -3.44
C CYS A 541 4.57 -20.32 -3.46
N LYS A 542 3.60 -20.13 -2.56
CA LYS A 542 2.38 -20.93 -2.45
C LYS A 542 1.13 -20.05 -2.38
N VAL A 543 0.11 -20.43 -3.13
CA VAL A 543 -1.22 -19.81 -3.12
C VAL A 543 -1.94 -20.15 -1.80
N SER A 544 -2.60 -19.17 -1.19
CA SER A 544 -3.26 -19.27 0.12
C SER A 544 -4.47 -18.33 0.23
N ASP A 545 -5.12 -18.30 1.40
CA ASP A 545 -6.40 -17.61 1.67
C ASP A 545 -7.56 -18.07 0.76
N PHE A 546 -8.15 -19.19 1.15
CA PHE A 546 -9.37 -19.72 0.53
C PHE A 546 -10.66 -19.24 1.23
N GLY A 547 -10.55 -18.35 2.22
CA GLY A 547 -11.69 -17.86 3.02
C GLY A 547 -12.67 -17.03 2.19
N LEU A 548 -12.16 -16.22 1.25
CA LEU A 548 -12.93 -15.32 0.38
C LEU A 548 -13.66 -16.02 -0.79
N SER A 549 -13.80 -17.34 -0.73
CA SER A 549 -14.47 -18.17 -1.74
C SER A 549 -15.98 -17.88 -1.90
N ARG A 550 -16.64 -17.19 -0.95
CA ARG A 550 -18.10 -16.99 -0.93
C ARG A 550 -18.54 -15.57 -0.54
N TYR A 551 -19.67 -15.17 -1.12
CA TYR A 551 -20.66 -14.21 -0.61
C TYR A 551 -20.17 -13.06 0.30
N LEU A 552 -19.38 -12.15 -0.28
CA LEU A 552 -19.75 -10.73 -0.41
C LEU A 552 -20.56 -10.13 0.76
N GLU A 553 -19.92 -9.92 1.92
CA GLU A 553 -20.48 -9.16 3.05
C GLU A 553 -20.53 -7.64 2.79
N GLU A 554 -21.43 -6.93 3.48
CA GLU A 554 -21.63 -5.48 3.41
C GLU A 554 -21.06 -4.71 4.61
N ASP A 555 -19.78 -4.92 4.95
CA ASP A 555 -19.07 -4.08 5.94
C ASP A 555 -17.93 -3.27 5.26
N THR A 556 -17.94 -1.95 5.46
CA THR A 556 -17.17 -0.98 4.65
C THR A 556 -16.15 -0.18 5.47
N SER A 557 -15.02 -0.80 5.78
CA SER A 557 -13.88 -0.18 6.48
C SER A 557 -12.55 -0.20 5.72
N ASP A 558 -12.47 -0.95 4.60
CA ASP A 558 -11.22 -1.20 3.87
C ASP A 558 -11.26 -0.54 2.47
N PRO A 559 -10.43 0.50 2.20
CA PRO A 559 -10.40 1.23 0.93
C PRO A 559 -9.79 0.42 -0.23
N THR A 560 -9.38 -0.82 0.00
CA THR A 560 -8.86 -1.72 -1.06
C THR A 560 -9.98 -2.48 -1.78
N TYR A 561 -11.18 -2.52 -1.19
CA TYR A 561 -12.34 -3.21 -1.74
C TYR A 561 -13.53 -2.25 -2.00
N THR A 562 -14.59 -2.72 -2.64
CA THR A 562 -15.86 -1.99 -2.81
C THR A 562 -17.07 -2.93 -2.72
N SER A 563 -18.26 -2.36 -2.44
CA SER A 563 -19.53 -3.09 -2.26
C SER A 563 -20.61 -2.69 -3.29
N SER A 564 -20.22 -2.09 -4.42
CA SER A 564 -21.09 -1.41 -5.40
C SER A 564 -22.26 -2.21 -5.99
N LEU A 565 -22.26 -3.54 -5.87
CA LEU A 565 -23.33 -4.45 -6.31
C LEU A 565 -23.64 -5.51 -5.24
N GLY A 566 -23.73 -5.12 -3.96
CA GLY A 566 -23.96 -6.02 -2.82
C GLY A 566 -22.70 -6.77 -2.39
N GLY A 567 -21.79 -6.07 -1.71
CA GLY A 567 -20.69 -6.68 -0.95
C GLY A 567 -19.30 -6.80 -1.61
N LYS A 568 -18.31 -7.05 -0.73
CA LYS A 568 -16.87 -6.74 -0.84
C LYS A 568 -16.10 -7.42 -2.02
N ILE A 569 -15.57 -6.64 -2.98
CA ILE A 569 -14.67 -7.09 -4.09
C ILE A 569 -13.31 -6.33 -4.11
N PRO A 570 -12.16 -7.02 -4.34
CA PRO A 570 -10.82 -6.40 -4.44
C PRO A 570 -10.59 -5.80 -5.83
N VAL A 571 -11.16 -4.62 -6.07
CA VAL A 571 -11.28 -3.97 -7.40
C VAL A 571 -10.01 -4.05 -8.25
N ARG A 572 -8.85 -3.71 -7.69
CA ARG A 572 -7.58 -3.58 -8.44
C ARG A 572 -7.02 -4.90 -8.96
N TRP A 573 -7.43 -6.03 -8.39
CA TRP A 573 -7.05 -7.38 -8.83
C TRP A 573 -8.15 -8.04 -9.67
N THR A 574 -9.39 -7.54 -9.62
CA THR A 574 -10.55 -8.23 -10.16
C THR A 574 -10.78 -7.92 -11.64
N ALA A 575 -11.16 -8.95 -12.42
CA ALA A 575 -11.45 -8.80 -13.85
C ALA A 575 -12.71 -7.96 -14.13
N PRO A 576 -12.82 -7.28 -15.30
CA PRO A 576 -13.97 -6.42 -15.62
C PRO A 576 -15.31 -7.15 -15.51
N GLU A 577 -15.40 -8.39 -16.01
CA GLU A 577 -16.64 -9.18 -15.96
C GLU A 577 -17.00 -9.68 -14.55
N ALA A 578 -16.01 -9.75 -13.65
CA ALA A 578 -16.20 -10.11 -12.25
C ALA A 578 -16.57 -8.90 -11.38
N ILE A 579 -16.14 -7.68 -11.76
CA ILE A 579 -16.63 -6.43 -11.18
C ILE A 579 -18.08 -6.18 -11.64
N ALA A 580 -18.32 -6.07 -12.95
CA ALA A 580 -19.59 -5.62 -13.51
C ALA A 580 -20.73 -6.65 -13.40
N TYR A 581 -20.42 -7.95 -13.51
CA TYR A 581 -21.42 -9.02 -13.60
C TYR A 581 -21.21 -10.15 -12.57
N ARG A 582 -20.32 -9.96 -11.58
CA ARG A 582 -19.92 -10.98 -10.59
C ARG A 582 -19.49 -12.33 -11.21
N LYS A 583 -19.05 -12.34 -12.48
CA LYS A 583 -18.84 -13.55 -13.30
C LYS A 583 -17.45 -14.17 -13.12
N PHE A 584 -17.14 -14.59 -11.91
CA PHE A 584 -15.86 -15.24 -11.58
C PHE A 584 -15.66 -16.57 -12.33
N THR A 585 -14.48 -16.76 -12.91
CA THR A 585 -13.99 -18.04 -13.47
C THR A 585 -12.47 -18.10 -13.37
N SER A 586 -11.85 -19.23 -13.73
CA SER A 586 -10.37 -19.30 -13.85
C SER A 586 -9.79 -18.27 -14.83
N ALA A 587 -10.60 -17.70 -15.74
CA ALA A 587 -10.18 -16.61 -16.64
C ALA A 587 -10.24 -15.21 -15.97
N SER A 588 -11.03 -15.02 -14.90
CA SER A 588 -10.89 -13.83 -14.04
C SER A 588 -9.71 -13.98 -13.07
N ASP A 589 -9.41 -15.19 -12.63
CA ASP A 589 -8.19 -15.46 -11.86
C ASP A 589 -6.93 -15.22 -12.73
N VAL A 590 -6.96 -15.46 -14.04
CA VAL A 590 -5.85 -15.10 -14.97
C VAL A 590 -5.62 -13.59 -15.03
N TRP A 591 -6.68 -12.76 -15.03
CA TRP A 591 -6.52 -11.31 -14.95
C TRP A 591 -5.82 -10.90 -13.64
N SER A 592 -6.26 -11.51 -12.54
CA SER A 592 -5.68 -11.32 -11.20
C SER A 592 -4.21 -11.75 -11.16
N TYR A 593 -3.87 -12.86 -11.83
CA TYR A 593 -2.49 -13.32 -12.01
C TYR A 593 -1.64 -12.31 -12.82
N GLY A 594 -2.21 -11.64 -13.83
CA GLY A 594 -1.54 -10.52 -14.51
C GLY A 594 -1.20 -9.38 -13.56
N ILE A 595 -2.10 -9.05 -12.63
CA ILE A 595 -1.85 -8.05 -11.57
C ILE A 595 -0.76 -8.54 -10.60
N VAL A 596 -0.78 -9.81 -10.17
CA VAL A 596 0.31 -10.41 -9.36
C VAL A 596 1.64 -10.39 -10.11
N THR A 597 1.64 -10.60 -11.42
CA THR A 597 2.84 -10.50 -12.27
C THR A 597 3.40 -9.08 -12.24
N TRP A 598 2.54 -8.06 -12.26
CA TRP A 598 2.93 -6.66 -12.07
C TRP A 598 3.45 -6.40 -10.65
N GLU A 599 2.75 -6.84 -9.60
CA GLU A 599 3.17 -6.70 -8.19
C GLU A 599 4.57 -7.29 -7.96
N VAL A 600 4.85 -8.48 -8.48
CA VAL A 600 6.16 -9.14 -8.31
C VAL A 600 7.28 -8.38 -9.03
N MET A 601 7.03 -7.91 -10.26
CA MET A 601 8.02 -7.14 -11.02
C MET A 601 8.18 -5.69 -10.52
N ALA A 602 7.20 -5.16 -9.79
CA ALA A 602 7.24 -3.88 -9.08
C ALA A 602 7.52 -4.03 -7.57
N TYR A 603 8.11 -5.17 -7.14
CA TYR A 603 8.55 -5.44 -5.76
C TYR A 603 7.51 -5.14 -4.65
N GLY A 604 6.23 -5.37 -4.94
CA GLY A 604 5.11 -5.17 -4.01
C GLY A 604 4.56 -3.74 -3.94
N GLU A 605 4.80 -2.89 -4.94
CA GLU A 605 4.03 -1.66 -5.14
C GLU A 605 2.52 -1.94 -5.28
N ARG A 606 1.67 -1.00 -4.82
CA ARG A 606 0.20 -1.12 -4.90
C ARG A 606 -0.28 -0.86 -6.34
N PRO A 607 -1.04 -1.77 -6.98
CA PRO A 607 -1.61 -1.54 -8.30
C PRO A 607 -2.51 -0.29 -8.36
N TYR A 608 -2.28 0.58 -9.35
CA TYR A 608 -2.98 1.85 -9.58
C TYR A 608 -2.99 2.78 -8.34
N TRP A 609 -1.88 2.87 -7.60
CA TRP A 609 -1.82 3.51 -6.27
C TRP A 609 -2.29 4.98 -6.23
N ASP A 610 -2.18 5.69 -7.35
CA ASP A 610 -2.55 7.09 -7.57
C ASP A 610 -4.05 7.32 -7.86
N MET A 611 -4.81 6.25 -8.08
CA MET A 611 -6.21 6.28 -8.54
C MET A 611 -7.20 5.84 -7.44
N SER A 612 -8.42 6.37 -7.40
CA SER A 612 -9.49 5.81 -6.56
C SER A 612 -10.01 4.49 -7.13
N ASN A 613 -10.75 3.70 -6.35
CA ASN A 613 -11.34 2.45 -6.85
C ASN A 613 -12.36 2.69 -7.98
N GLN A 614 -13.02 3.86 -8.03
CA GLN A 614 -13.91 4.20 -9.13
C GLN A 614 -13.13 4.58 -10.40
N ASP A 615 -12.04 5.32 -10.26
CA ASP A 615 -11.18 5.69 -11.40
C ASP A 615 -10.52 4.46 -12.02
N VAL A 616 -10.12 3.47 -11.20
CA VAL A 616 -9.62 2.17 -11.66
C VAL A 616 -10.65 1.43 -12.51
N ILE A 617 -11.93 1.40 -12.09
CA ILE A 617 -13.02 0.80 -12.89
C ILE A 617 -13.17 1.55 -14.21
N ASN A 618 -13.34 2.87 -14.15
CA ASN A 618 -13.52 3.73 -15.32
C ASN A 618 -12.38 3.57 -16.36
N ALA A 619 -11.13 3.51 -15.88
CA ALA A 619 -9.96 3.38 -16.72
C ALA A 619 -9.84 1.97 -17.34
N ILE A 620 -10.10 0.91 -16.56
CA ILE A 620 -10.11 -0.47 -17.06
C ILE A 620 -11.18 -0.65 -18.16
N GLU A 621 -12.37 -0.04 -17.99
CA GLU A 621 -13.43 -0.02 -18.99
C GLU A 621 -13.04 0.75 -20.27
N GLN A 622 -12.27 1.83 -20.13
CA GLN A 622 -11.65 2.61 -21.23
C GLN A 622 -10.38 1.96 -21.81
N ASP A 623 -10.13 0.68 -21.50
CA ASP A 623 -8.98 -0.13 -21.93
C ASP A 623 -7.59 0.38 -21.52
N PHE A 624 -7.51 1.27 -20.53
CA PHE A 624 -6.26 1.56 -19.84
C PHE A 624 -5.74 0.33 -19.08
N ARG A 625 -4.42 0.16 -19.04
CA ARG A 625 -3.70 -0.92 -18.35
C ARG A 625 -2.48 -0.35 -17.65
N LEU A 626 -1.97 -1.05 -16.63
CA LEU A 626 -0.74 -0.66 -15.93
C LEU A 626 0.45 -0.64 -16.90
N PRO A 627 1.36 0.34 -16.78
CA PRO A 627 2.60 0.35 -17.55
C PRO A 627 3.60 -0.69 -17.01
N ALA A 628 4.58 -1.07 -17.83
CA ALA A 628 5.68 -1.92 -17.41
C ALA A 628 6.42 -1.36 -16.17
N PRO A 629 6.69 -2.17 -15.14
CA PRO A 629 7.60 -1.81 -14.05
C PRO A 629 9.03 -1.53 -14.56
N MET A 630 9.83 -0.83 -13.75
CA MET A 630 11.24 -0.60 -14.08
C MET A 630 11.99 -1.93 -14.21
N ASP A 631 12.91 -1.99 -15.17
CA ASP A 631 13.72 -3.15 -15.54
C ASP A 631 12.91 -4.42 -15.92
N CYS A 632 11.59 -4.27 -16.15
CA CYS A 632 10.74 -5.40 -16.52
C CYS A 632 11.03 -5.86 -17.96
N PRO A 633 11.39 -7.14 -18.18
CA PRO A 633 11.49 -7.71 -19.52
C PRO A 633 10.19 -7.54 -20.31
N VAL A 634 10.28 -7.09 -21.56
CA VAL A 634 9.14 -6.94 -22.47
C VAL A 634 8.31 -8.22 -22.58
N VAL A 635 8.94 -9.40 -22.54
CA VAL A 635 8.25 -10.70 -22.56
C VAL A 635 7.37 -10.97 -21.33
N LEU A 636 7.66 -10.37 -20.18
CA LEU A 636 6.82 -10.44 -18.98
C LEU A 636 5.73 -9.37 -19.00
N HIS A 637 6.02 -8.17 -19.49
CA HIS A 637 4.98 -7.14 -19.68
C HIS A 637 3.94 -7.57 -20.74
N GLN A 638 4.36 -8.23 -21.82
CA GLN A 638 3.44 -8.80 -22.80
C GLN A 638 2.53 -9.86 -22.15
N LEU A 639 3.08 -10.73 -21.31
CA LEU A 639 2.29 -11.70 -20.54
C LEU A 639 1.25 -11.02 -19.64
N MET A 640 1.56 -9.87 -19.02
CA MET A 640 0.58 -9.07 -18.28
C MET A 640 -0.55 -8.57 -19.20
N LEU A 641 -0.20 -8.00 -20.37
CA LEU A 641 -1.17 -7.52 -21.38
C LEU A 641 -2.04 -8.64 -21.96
N ASP A 642 -1.49 -9.85 -22.12
CA ASP A 642 -2.22 -11.04 -22.55
C ASP A 642 -3.20 -11.52 -21.45
N CYS A 643 -2.79 -11.43 -20.17
CA CYS A 643 -3.67 -11.67 -19.02
C CYS A 643 -4.77 -10.60 -18.88
N TRP A 644 -4.53 -9.35 -19.31
CA TRP A 644 -5.50 -8.25 -19.23
C TRP A 644 -6.30 -7.97 -20.52
N GLN A 645 -6.47 -8.98 -21.38
CA GLN A 645 -7.37 -8.90 -22.52
C GLN A 645 -8.82 -8.68 -22.07
N LYS A 646 -9.55 -7.81 -22.78
CA LYS A 646 -10.93 -7.44 -22.44
C LYS A 646 -11.87 -8.63 -22.57
N ASP A 647 -11.77 -9.38 -23.68
CA ASP A 647 -12.37 -10.71 -23.76
C ASP A 647 -11.56 -11.71 -22.93
N ARG A 648 -12.21 -12.25 -21.89
CA ARG A 648 -11.74 -13.34 -21.04
C ARG A 648 -11.40 -14.63 -21.81
N ASN A 649 -11.97 -14.83 -22.99
CA ASN A 649 -11.67 -16.01 -23.81
C ASN A 649 -10.28 -15.91 -24.44
N SER A 650 -9.87 -14.71 -24.85
CA SER A 650 -8.56 -14.38 -25.45
C SER A 650 -7.41 -14.41 -24.44
N ARG A 651 -7.68 -14.30 -23.13
CA ARG A 651 -6.67 -14.46 -22.07
C ARG A 651 -6.05 -15.87 -22.12
N PRO A 652 -4.73 -16.05 -21.94
CA PRO A 652 -4.10 -17.38 -21.89
C PRO A 652 -4.65 -18.19 -20.71
N LYS A 653 -4.57 -19.52 -20.75
CA LYS A 653 -4.95 -20.37 -19.62
C LYS A 653 -3.72 -20.67 -18.77
N PHE A 654 -3.89 -21.03 -17.50
CA PHE A 654 -2.75 -21.31 -16.62
C PHE A 654 -1.74 -22.36 -17.15
N PRO A 655 -2.14 -23.42 -17.91
CA PRO A 655 -1.17 -24.29 -18.58
C PRO A 655 -0.28 -23.56 -19.59
N ASP A 656 -0.83 -22.60 -20.34
CA ASP A 656 -0.10 -21.78 -21.31
C ASP A 656 0.88 -20.86 -20.60
N ILE A 657 0.42 -20.21 -19.52
CA ILE A 657 1.23 -19.32 -18.67
C ILE A 657 2.44 -20.07 -18.08
N VAL A 658 2.23 -21.27 -17.53
CA VAL A 658 3.33 -22.12 -17.03
C VAL A 658 4.28 -22.50 -18.17
N SER A 659 3.77 -22.84 -19.36
CA SER A 659 4.57 -23.15 -20.55
C SER A 659 5.41 -21.96 -21.04
N MET A 660 4.85 -20.74 -20.99
CA MET A 660 5.56 -19.49 -21.32
C MET A 660 6.69 -19.21 -20.32
N LEU A 661 6.41 -19.26 -19.01
CA LEU A 661 7.41 -19.03 -17.97
C LEU A 661 8.51 -20.09 -17.98
N ASP A 662 8.16 -21.37 -18.18
CA ASP A 662 9.15 -22.44 -18.33
C ASP A 662 10.05 -22.26 -19.57
N LYS A 663 9.57 -21.63 -20.65
CA LYS A 663 10.42 -21.24 -21.80
C LYS A 663 11.38 -20.09 -21.42
N MET A 664 10.91 -19.09 -20.67
CA MET A 664 11.76 -17.98 -20.19
C MET A 664 12.85 -18.48 -19.22
N ILE A 665 12.51 -19.41 -18.32
CA ILE A 665 13.46 -20.01 -17.37
C ILE A 665 14.52 -20.85 -18.11
N ARG A 666 14.12 -21.65 -19.11
CA ARG A 666 15.05 -22.43 -19.94
C ARG A 666 15.91 -21.59 -20.89
N ASN A 667 15.50 -20.36 -21.20
CA ASN A 667 16.28 -19.42 -22.01
C ASN A 667 16.35 -18.02 -21.34
N PRO A 668 17.20 -17.82 -20.30
CA PRO A 668 17.30 -16.55 -19.60
C PRO A 668 17.77 -15.37 -20.47
N ALA A 669 18.34 -15.61 -21.65
CA ALA A 669 18.67 -14.53 -22.59
C ALA A 669 17.42 -13.83 -23.14
N SER A 670 16.27 -14.54 -23.23
CA SER A 670 14.98 -13.93 -23.60
C SER A 670 14.52 -12.82 -22.64
N LEU A 671 14.95 -12.88 -21.37
CA LEU A 671 14.65 -11.85 -20.37
C LEU A 671 15.49 -10.57 -20.55
N LYS A 672 16.57 -10.61 -21.36
CA LYS A 672 17.44 -9.44 -21.64
C LYS A 672 17.12 -8.73 -22.95
N ALA A 673 16.47 -9.41 -23.90
CA ALA A 673 16.39 -8.98 -25.30
C ALA A 673 15.43 -7.81 -25.61
N GLY A 674 14.81 -7.17 -24.60
CA GLY A 674 13.68 -6.26 -24.79
C GLY A 674 13.92 -4.79 -24.43
N THR A 675 14.99 -4.43 -23.72
CA THR A 675 15.10 -3.09 -23.09
C THR A 675 15.38 -1.94 -24.05
N ASN A 676 15.88 -2.18 -25.27
CA ASN A 676 16.56 -1.15 -26.06
C ASN A 676 15.95 -0.81 -27.44
N ASN A 677 14.96 -1.54 -27.99
CA ASN A 677 14.51 -1.32 -29.38
C ASN A 677 13.04 -1.74 -29.67
N ILE A 678 12.06 -0.85 -29.42
CA ILE A 678 10.72 -0.89 -30.04
C ILE A 678 10.23 0.56 -30.29
N PRO A 679 9.84 0.96 -31.52
CA PRO A 679 9.26 2.28 -31.79
C PRO A 679 7.78 2.36 -31.37
N PRO A 680 7.22 3.56 -31.09
CA PRO A 680 5.83 3.71 -30.65
C PRO A 680 4.79 3.23 -31.68
N ALA A 681 3.78 2.50 -31.22
CA ALA A 681 2.59 2.19 -32.02
C ALA A 681 1.67 3.43 -32.15
N PRO A 682 0.92 3.59 -33.26
CA PRO A 682 0.15 4.81 -33.52
C PRO A 682 -1.10 4.91 -32.62
N SER A 683 -1.07 5.85 -31.66
CA SER A 683 -2.13 6.06 -30.66
C SER A 683 -3.10 7.20 -31.01
N HIS A 684 -4.28 6.86 -31.54
CA HIS A 684 -5.38 7.82 -31.73
C HIS A 684 -6.21 8.01 -30.45
N HIS A 685 -5.65 8.57 -29.36
CA HIS A 685 -6.45 9.19 -28.28
C HIS A 685 -5.60 10.13 -27.39
N PRO A 686 -6.13 11.29 -26.94
CA PRO A 686 -5.36 12.30 -26.18
C PRO A 686 -4.90 11.90 -24.75
N LEU A 687 -5.25 10.70 -24.28
CA LEU A 687 -4.91 10.21 -22.93
C LEU A 687 -3.68 9.30 -22.89
N LEU A 688 -3.02 9.07 -24.03
CA LEU A 688 -2.00 8.02 -24.21
C LEU A 688 -0.61 8.53 -24.64
N ASP A 689 -0.28 9.80 -24.44
CA ASP A 689 1.11 10.27 -24.57
C ASP A 689 1.95 9.84 -23.35
N ARG A 690 2.52 8.63 -23.43
CA ARG A 690 3.57 8.13 -22.51
C ARG A 690 4.23 6.84 -23.02
N GLY A 691 5.15 7.02 -23.98
CA GLY A 691 6.25 6.08 -24.18
C GLY A 691 7.24 6.09 -23.01
N ALA A 692 8.42 5.49 -23.18
CA ALA A 692 9.53 5.67 -22.24
C ALA A 692 9.91 7.17 -22.15
N PRO A 693 10.35 7.68 -20.99
CA PRO A 693 10.66 9.09 -20.83
C PRO A 693 11.81 9.53 -21.75
N ASP A 694 11.52 10.47 -22.64
CA ASP A 694 12.52 11.13 -23.49
C ASP A 694 13.37 12.09 -22.65
N LEU A 695 14.40 11.54 -22.00
CA LEU A 695 15.34 12.30 -21.18
C LEU A 695 16.17 13.32 -21.99
N SER A 696 16.15 13.30 -23.33
CA SER A 696 16.88 14.27 -24.16
C SER A 696 16.25 15.68 -24.16
N ARG A 697 15.01 15.82 -23.66
CA ARG A 697 14.24 17.08 -23.65
C ARG A 697 14.00 17.66 -22.26
N VAL A 698 14.54 17.04 -21.22
CA VAL A 698 14.29 17.41 -19.83
C VAL A 698 15.13 18.65 -19.47
N SER A 699 14.47 19.76 -19.15
CA SER A 699 15.14 21.06 -18.87
C SER A 699 15.25 21.39 -17.38
N SER A 700 14.35 20.85 -16.57
CA SER A 700 14.21 21.13 -15.15
C SER A 700 13.94 19.87 -14.33
N VAL A 701 14.11 19.97 -13.01
CA VAL A 701 13.78 18.87 -12.07
C VAL A 701 12.27 18.57 -12.06
N GLU A 702 11.43 19.54 -12.39
CA GLU A 702 9.99 19.33 -12.58
C GLU A 702 9.71 18.49 -13.84
N ASP A 703 10.29 18.85 -14.99
CA ASP A 703 10.15 18.08 -16.24
C ASP A 703 10.63 16.63 -16.04
N TRP A 704 11.74 16.48 -15.31
CA TRP A 704 12.34 15.19 -15.00
C TRP A 704 11.42 14.31 -14.16
N LEU A 705 10.91 14.84 -13.04
CA LEU A 705 9.95 14.13 -12.20
C LEU A 705 8.62 13.88 -12.94
N ALA A 706 8.19 14.77 -13.85
CA ALA A 706 7.01 14.56 -14.69
C ALA A 706 7.19 13.42 -15.71
N ALA A 707 8.37 13.33 -16.31
CA ALA A 707 8.77 12.23 -17.19
C ALA A 707 8.84 10.89 -16.43
N LEU A 708 9.39 10.90 -15.21
CA LEU A 708 9.44 9.72 -14.33
C LEU A 708 8.09 9.33 -13.69
N LYS A 709 7.03 10.13 -13.84
CA LYS A 709 5.76 9.99 -13.10
C LYS A 709 5.96 10.02 -11.57
N MET A 710 6.76 10.99 -11.12
CA MET A 710 7.20 11.23 -9.73
C MET A 710 6.93 12.67 -9.26
N THR A 711 5.97 13.36 -9.90
CA THR A 711 5.63 14.77 -9.60
C THR A 711 5.19 15.01 -8.16
N GLN A 712 4.67 14.01 -7.46
CA GLN A 712 4.35 14.10 -6.03
C GLN A 712 5.57 14.38 -5.13
N TYR A 713 6.79 14.18 -5.65
CA TYR A 713 8.04 14.52 -4.96
C TYR A 713 8.65 15.86 -5.41
N ARG A 714 8.01 16.61 -6.33
CA ARG A 714 8.51 17.92 -6.81
C ARG A 714 8.93 18.82 -5.65
N ASP A 715 8.02 19.05 -4.72
CA ASP A 715 8.24 19.98 -3.61
C ASP A 715 9.25 19.43 -2.60
N SER A 716 9.38 18.11 -2.49
CA SER A 716 10.41 17.43 -1.71
C SER A 716 11.81 17.65 -2.27
N PHE A 717 11.98 17.57 -3.59
CA PHE A 717 13.25 17.83 -4.26
C PHE A 717 13.63 19.31 -4.18
N LEU A 718 12.72 20.19 -4.62
CA LEU A 718 12.96 21.64 -4.64
C LEU A 718 13.19 22.21 -3.23
N GLY A 719 12.38 21.81 -2.25
CA GLY A 719 12.50 22.23 -0.85
C GLY A 719 13.73 21.69 -0.12
N SER A 720 14.44 20.73 -0.72
CA SER A 720 15.66 20.11 -0.16
C SER A 720 16.95 20.53 -0.89
N GLY A 721 16.86 21.50 -1.81
CA GLY A 721 18.00 22.05 -2.55
C GLY A 721 18.30 21.38 -3.89
N PHE A 722 17.57 20.33 -4.27
CA PHE A 722 17.72 19.66 -5.57
C PHE A 722 16.93 20.42 -6.65
N THR A 723 17.38 21.65 -6.97
CA THR A 723 16.66 22.60 -7.83
C THR A 723 17.09 22.60 -9.29
N SER A 724 18.14 21.85 -9.65
CA SER A 724 18.63 21.72 -11.03
C SER A 724 19.10 20.30 -11.32
N LEU A 725 19.14 19.91 -12.59
CA LEU A 725 19.55 18.57 -13.01
C LEU A 725 20.98 18.20 -12.56
N PRO A 726 21.99 19.10 -12.59
CA PRO A 726 23.32 18.82 -12.03
C PRO A 726 23.33 18.52 -10.52
N LEU A 727 22.48 19.19 -9.73
CA LEU A 727 22.34 18.91 -8.30
C LEU A 727 21.62 17.58 -8.05
N VAL A 728 20.62 17.27 -8.90
CA VAL A 728 19.95 15.97 -8.92
C VAL A 728 20.91 14.84 -9.31
N THR A 729 21.88 15.06 -10.20
CA THR A 729 22.81 13.99 -10.59
C THR A 729 23.70 13.51 -9.45
N ASP A 730 23.88 14.26 -8.36
CA ASP A 730 24.68 13.84 -7.21
C ASP A 730 23.87 13.17 -6.08
N ILE A 731 22.54 13.07 -6.22
CA ILE A 731 21.65 12.61 -5.13
C ILE A 731 21.92 11.15 -4.71
N THR A 732 21.89 10.90 -3.40
CA THR A 732 22.11 9.57 -2.81
C THR A 732 20.79 8.88 -2.42
N ALA A 733 20.83 7.57 -2.13
CA ALA A 733 19.68 6.85 -1.58
C ALA A 733 19.26 7.40 -0.20
N GLU A 734 20.22 7.83 0.62
CA GLU A 734 19.97 8.45 1.92
C GLU A 734 19.26 9.81 1.77
N ASP A 735 19.64 10.60 0.75
CA ASP A 735 18.92 11.83 0.41
C ASP A 735 17.49 11.57 -0.01
N LEU A 736 17.24 10.58 -0.87
CA LEU A 736 15.87 10.24 -1.28
C LEU A 736 15.00 9.84 -0.09
N GLN A 737 15.54 9.08 0.86
CA GLN A 737 14.83 8.77 2.10
C GLN A 737 14.62 10.03 2.97
N ARG A 738 15.64 10.89 3.09
CA ARG A 738 15.62 12.17 3.83
C ARG A 738 14.57 13.16 3.31
N ILE A 739 14.36 13.23 1.99
CA ILE A 739 13.36 14.10 1.37
C ILE A 739 11.95 13.50 1.31
N GLY A 740 11.75 12.26 1.79
CA GLY A 740 10.43 11.63 1.88
C GLY A 740 10.05 10.69 0.73
N VAL A 741 10.99 10.33 -0.16
CA VAL A 741 10.81 9.19 -1.08
C VAL A 741 11.00 7.90 -0.28
N SER A 742 9.99 7.49 0.47
CA SER A 742 10.04 6.32 1.36
C SER A 742 9.76 4.98 0.66
N LEU A 743 9.30 5.00 -0.59
CA LEU A 743 9.00 3.81 -1.38
C LEU A 743 10.25 3.40 -2.16
N ALA A 744 10.78 2.20 -1.89
CA ALA A 744 12.06 1.76 -2.46
C ALA A 744 12.04 1.67 -4.00
N GLY A 745 10.95 1.16 -4.60
CA GLY A 745 10.76 1.20 -6.06
C GLY A 745 10.78 2.62 -6.66
N HIS A 746 10.25 3.61 -5.93
CA HIS A 746 10.34 5.02 -6.32
C HIS A 746 11.78 5.56 -6.16
N GLN A 747 12.49 5.22 -5.07
CA GLN A 747 13.90 5.57 -4.89
C GLN A 747 14.75 5.01 -6.04
N LYS A 748 14.62 3.71 -6.33
CA LYS A 748 15.32 3.03 -7.42
C LYS A 748 15.03 3.69 -8.76
N LYS A 749 13.75 3.99 -9.07
CA LYS A 749 13.37 4.62 -10.34
C LYS A 749 14.02 5.99 -10.56
N ILE A 750 14.20 6.73 -9.48
CA ILE A 750 14.87 8.03 -9.46
C ILE A 750 16.40 7.83 -9.60
N LEU A 751 17.02 6.93 -8.83
CA LEU A 751 18.46 6.64 -8.88
C LEU A 751 18.93 6.08 -10.23
N THR A 752 18.18 5.16 -10.84
CA THR A 752 18.49 4.62 -12.18
C THR A 752 18.48 5.74 -13.21
N SER A 753 17.50 6.66 -13.15
CA SER A 753 17.47 7.80 -14.06
C SER A 753 18.62 8.79 -13.81
N VAL A 754 19.04 8.99 -12.57
CA VAL A 754 20.25 9.74 -12.21
C VAL A 754 21.51 9.11 -12.81
N GLN A 755 21.64 7.78 -12.75
CA GLN A 755 22.75 7.06 -13.39
C GLN A 755 22.75 7.22 -14.92
N SER A 756 21.58 7.18 -15.56
CA SER A 756 21.45 7.48 -17.00
C SER A 756 21.84 8.93 -17.33
N MET A 757 21.49 9.91 -16.49
CA MET A 757 21.88 11.30 -16.68
C MET A 757 23.40 11.51 -16.53
N ARG A 758 24.06 10.82 -15.59
CA ARG A 758 25.53 10.84 -15.45
C ARG A 758 26.23 10.34 -16.73
N HIS A 759 25.83 9.18 -17.26
CA HIS A 759 26.45 8.63 -18.48
C HIS A 759 26.31 9.53 -19.71
N ASN A 760 25.20 10.27 -19.84
CA ASN A 760 25.01 11.23 -20.94
C ASN A 760 25.87 12.51 -20.82
N ILE A 761 26.53 12.74 -19.69
CA ILE A 761 27.42 13.90 -19.45
C ILE A 761 28.87 13.56 -19.79
N ASP A 762 29.35 12.36 -19.43
CA ASP A 762 30.72 11.91 -19.75
C ASP A 762 30.95 11.82 -21.28
N ASP A 763 29.94 11.36 -22.04
CA ASP A 763 29.95 11.24 -23.50
C ASP A 763 29.94 12.60 -24.25
N GLN A 764 29.91 13.72 -23.52
CA GLN A 764 30.05 15.09 -24.05
C GLN A 764 31.37 15.76 -23.65
N SER A 765 32.32 15.01 -23.08
CA SER A 765 33.68 15.51 -22.85
C SER A 765 34.42 15.70 -24.19
N PRO A 766 35.03 16.89 -24.45
CA PRO A 766 35.72 17.14 -25.70
C PRO A 766 37.04 16.37 -25.75
N THR A 767 37.28 15.62 -26.82
CA THR A 767 38.60 15.05 -27.12
C THR A 767 39.60 16.17 -27.41
N GLU A 768 40.53 16.42 -26.50
CA GLU A 768 41.68 17.28 -26.75
C GLU A 768 42.52 16.73 -27.91
N SER A 769 42.71 17.55 -28.94
CA SER A 769 43.53 17.21 -30.10
C SER A 769 45.01 17.54 -29.85
N VAL A 770 45.87 16.53 -30.01
CA VAL A 770 47.33 16.64 -30.13
C VAL A 770 47.77 15.92 -31.40
#